data_AF-A0A9D5UWQ9-F1
#
_entry.id   AF-A0A9D5UWQ9-F1
#
_cell.length_a   1.000
_cell.length_b   1.000
_cell.length_c   1.000
_cell.angle_alpha   90.00
_cell.angle_beta   90.00
_cell.angle_gamma   90.00
#
_symmetry.space_group_name_H-M   'P 1'
#
loop_
_entity.id
_entity.type
_entity.pdbx_description
1 polymer ?
#
loop_
_entity_poly.entity_id
_entity_poly.type
_entity_poly.pdbx_seq_one_letter_code
_entity_poly.pdbx_strand_id
1 'polypeptide(L)'
;MPTVFSSEGDFVIHWQTGRYLLLIGTTILFLVHGAGAFRLPFLERLESIYYDFKVRHSASNSKDSRIVIIDIDEKSLAGLGSWPWPRDRLATLVDTLFDHYHVGVLGFDMVFSEADASSGLPYLESLAKGPLSQDSIFLTQFHKLRLTLDRDRTFAQSLRDRPVMLGFNFMQTSFSGLADSGKLPPPIITLHELGHDDINAFKAFGYSSNIAEIEDAASGAGFLDNPMVDSDGVVRNIPLLQVFNGALYQSFSLGIIRAILGDPPLTLGFRPNGRQNAKETSLDWIALGQHRITVDPQGGIFVPYRGKQGSFPYFSAIDILERIPEKQSLDAAIVLIGSSIGSELRRPIITPFQQGFPNVEIHANIISGMLDGTFKSRPALYPWTDVALLAIIGIVFTLFFPRIILIWRFSVVFVFSWVLLAVNFYVWQSWDLQVPLVPALLLMLHLTFIDTAFEWFGVSLKRNKMCNSFGKHLSISMIDELVQTGHLLSTSSEQRETTVVMVSVRDFYRLAHDLSPGQLEQWIHGFLTPLTEIIHQYRGTLGQHHGASILAYWGVPVDDAKHGRNALSAVMAMIAKMEKLEDEFQMRGLPVVKCIYAIQTGTVTSGVMGSDFHREFKVLGEPVQQVQSMISLVEGYSTLVLVGERTKASVSDMVFRELDLIVLEESDEPVSIYEPVGFRDQVGAEKSSRLEFYHKTIAQFRRKEWDLAEQGFKKMLQKDPEDRQCEIYLTRIRRFRKTPPPMDWNGTCRPPG
;
A
#
# COMPACT_ATOMS: atom_id res chain seq x y z
N MET A 1 -14.17 13.70 38.78
CA MET A 1 -13.02 13.27 37.95
C MET A 1 -13.12 11.78 37.78
N PRO A 2 -13.42 11.25 36.57
CA PRO A 2 -13.65 9.82 36.40
C PRO A 2 -12.31 9.07 36.35
N THR A 3 -12.20 8.13 37.28
CA THR A 3 -11.54 6.81 37.23
C THR A 3 -10.73 6.45 35.98
N VAL A 4 -9.39 6.46 36.13
CA VAL A 4 -8.40 5.88 35.19
C VAL A 4 -8.25 4.38 35.49
N PHE A 5 -9.32 3.62 35.28
CA PHE A 5 -9.32 2.15 35.37
C PHE A 5 -9.93 1.57 34.10
N SER A 6 -9.19 1.66 32.98
CA SER A 6 -9.59 1.14 31.67
C SER A 6 -8.46 1.10 30.61
N SER A 7 -7.19 1.28 30.98
CA SER A 7 -6.15 1.74 30.04
C SER A 7 -5.76 0.77 28.93
N GLU A 8 -5.97 -0.55 29.06
CA GLU A 8 -5.72 -1.50 27.96
C GLU A 8 -6.94 -1.71 27.07
N GLY A 9 -8.13 -1.86 27.67
CA GLY A 9 -9.39 -1.98 26.95
C GLY A 9 -9.67 -0.74 26.12
N ASP A 10 -9.54 0.44 26.70
CA ASP A 10 -9.77 1.71 26.02
C ASP A 10 -8.73 1.95 24.92
N PHE A 11 -7.46 1.61 25.13
CA PHE A 11 -6.45 1.76 24.08
C PHE A 11 -6.74 0.85 22.88
N VAL A 12 -7.11 -0.42 23.12
CA VAL A 12 -7.46 -1.34 22.03
C VAL A 12 -8.73 -0.89 21.32
N ILE A 13 -9.75 -0.45 22.07
CA ILE A 13 -11.00 0.06 21.50
C ILE A 13 -10.74 1.34 20.69
N HIS A 14 -9.98 2.30 21.21
CA HIS A 14 -9.64 3.53 20.51
C HIS A 14 -8.77 3.27 19.27
N TRP A 15 -7.81 2.34 19.33
CA TRP A 15 -6.97 1.95 18.19
C TRP A 15 -7.78 1.28 17.08
N GLN A 16 -8.67 0.35 17.45
CA GLN A 16 -9.58 -0.31 16.51
C GLN A 16 -10.59 0.68 15.92
N THR A 17 -11.12 1.61 16.73
CA THR A 17 -12.03 2.65 16.28
C THR A 17 -11.33 3.59 15.29
N GLY A 18 -10.11 4.02 15.60
CA GLY A 18 -9.29 4.84 14.70
C GLY A 18 -9.03 4.15 13.37
N ARG A 19 -8.77 2.84 13.38
CA ARG A 19 -8.62 2.01 12.16
C ARG A 19 -9.87 2.08 11.29
N TYR A 20 -11.05 1.77 11.85
CA TYR A 20 -12.30 1.77 11.09
C TYR A 20 -12.69 3.16 10.59
N LEU A 21 -12.48 4.20 11.39
CA LEU A 21 -12.72 5.58 10.95
C LEU A 21 -11.86 5.97 9.75
N LEU A 22 -10.59 5.58 9.73
CA LEU A 22 -9.72 5.86 8.59
C LEU A 22 -10.14 5.08 7.34
N LEU A 23 -10.45 3.78 7.46
CA LEU A 23 -10.92 2.96 6.34
C LEU A 23 -12.23 3.51 5.73
N ILE A 24 -13.19 3.90 6.58
CA ILE A 24 -14.45 4.50 6.16
C ILE A 24 -14.19 5.87 5.50
N GLY A 25 -13.33 6.70 6.10
CA GLY A 25 -12.96 8.01 5.55
C GLY A 25 -12.33 7.91 4.16
N THR A 26 -11.41 6.96 3.96
CA THR A 26 -10.81 6.68 2.64
C THR A 26 -11.87 6.19 1.64
N THR A 27 -12.79 5.32 2.05
CA THR A 27 -13.88 4.86 1.18
C THR A 27 -14.77 6.04 0.75
N ILE A 28 -15.17 6.91 1.69
CA ILE A 28 -15.98 8.09 1.38
C ILE A 28 -15.27 9.01 0.40
N LEU A 29 -13.96 9.24 0.57
CA LEU A 29 -13.18 10.06 -0.38
C LEU A 29 -13.26 9.51 -1.81
N PHE A 30 -13.11 8.19 -1.99
CA PHE A 30 -13.24 7.56 -3.31
C PHE A 30 -14.68 7.59 -3.83
N LEU A 31 -15.69 7.45 -2.97
CA LEU A 31 -17.09 7.58 -3.37
C LEU A 31 -17.42 9.00 -3.86
N VAL A 32 -16.90 10.03 -3.21
CA VAL A 32 -17.05 11.44 -3.65
C VAL A 32 -16.37 11.65 -5.01
N HIS A 33 -15.24 10.97 -5.26
CA HIS A 33 -14.61 10.94 -6.58
C HIS A 33 -15.46 10.25 -7.65
N GLY A 34 -15.96 9.04 -7.39
CA GLY A 34 -16.82 8.30 -8.32
C GLY A 34 -18.13 9.03 -8.63
N ALA A 35 -18.68 9.75 -7.64
CA ALA A 35 -19.88 10.59 -7.83
C ALA A 35 -19.61 11.86 -8.66
N GLY A 36 -18.35 12.16 -8.99
CA GLY A 36 -17.96 13.36 -9.75
C GLY A 36 -18.02 14.66 -8.94
N ALA A 37 -18.29 14.61 -7.64
CA ALA A 37 -18.39 15.78 -6.77
C ALA A 37 -17.01 16.39 -6.45
N PHE A 38 -15.96 15.57 -6.42
CA PHE A 38 -14.57 16.02 -6.30
C PHE A 38 -13.64 15.09 -7.07
N ARG A 39 -12.98 15.58 -8.13
CA ARG A 39 -12.15 14.73 -8.99
C ARG A 39 -10.68 14.74 -8.56
N LEU A 40 -10.12 13.55 -8.34
CA LEU A 40 -8.71 13.37 -8.02
C LEU A 40 -7.91 13.21 -9.34
N PRO A 41 -7.07 14.19 -9.75
CA PRO A 41 -6.43 14.17 -11.06
C PRO A 41 -5.53 12.96 -11.30
N PHE A 42 -4.90 12.45 -10.24
CA PHE A 42 -4.07 11.25 -10.29
C PHE A 42 -4.87 9.99 -10.65
N LEU A 43 -6.09 9.84 -10.12
CA LEU A 43 -6.97 8.70 -10.44
C LEU A 43 -7.44 8.77 -11.88
N GLU A 44 -7.83 9.95 -12.35
CA GLU A 44 -8.23 10.16 -13.75
C GLU A 44 -7.08 9.82 -14.71
N ARG A 45 -5.86 10.28 -14.41
CA ARG A 45 -4.69 9.98 -15.24
C ARG A 45 -4.40 8.49 -15.36
N LEU A 46 -4.46 7.76 -14.24
CA LEU A 46 -4.24 6.32 -14.27
C LEU A 46 -5.37 5.57 -14.98
N GLU A 47 -6.62 6.02 -14.84
CA GLU A 47 -7.75 5.48 -15.60
C GLU A 47 -7.58 5.72 -17.11
N SER A 48 -7.12 6.90 -17.52
CA SER A 48 -6.79 7.19 -18.93
C SER A 48 -5.68 6.29 -19.48
N ILE A 49 -4.64 6.00 -18.68
CA ILE A 49 -3.59 5.04 -19.07
C ILE A 49 -4.16 3.62 -19.25
N TYR A 50 -5.05 3.20 -18.36
CA TYR A 50 -5.72 1.91 -18.46
C TYR A 50 -6.66 1.84 -19.68
N TYR A 51 -7.38 2.91 -19.98
CA TYR A 51 -8.17 3.05 -21.20
C TYR A 51 -7.30 2.89 -22.45
N ASP A 52 -6.17 3.59 -22.53
CA ASP A 52 -5.25 3.51 -23.68
C ASP A 52 -4.66 2.11 -23.84
N PHE A 53 -4.44 1.39 -22.73
CA PHE A 53 -4.06 -0.03 -22.78
C PHE A 53 -5.17 -0.88 -23.41
N LYS A 54 -6.44 -0.71 -22.98
CA LYS A 54 -7.57 -1.47 -23.54
C LYS A 54 -7.78 -1.19 -25.01
N VAL A 55 -7.74 0.08 -25.42
CA VAL A 55 -7.86 0.49 -26.84
C VAL A 55 -6.77 -0.14 -27.69
N ARG A 56 -5.50 -0.04 -27.27
CA ARG A 56 -4.38 -0.64 -28.02
C ARG A 56 -4.46 -2.16 -28.12
N HIS A 57 -4.93 -2.82 -27.07
CA HIS A 57 -5.03 -4.28 -27.04
C HIS A 57 -6.24 -4.82 -27.82
N SER A 58 -7.30 -4.02 -27.95
CA SER A 58 -8.55 -4.41 -28.64
C SER A 58 -8.61 -3.95 -30.09
N ALA A 59 -7.60 -3.21 -30.55
CA ALA A 59 -7.51 -2.76 -31.94
C ALA A 59 -7.37 -3.93 -32.91
N SER A 60 -8.12 -3.88 -34.01
CA SER A 60 -8.07 -4.90 -35.06
C SER A 60 -6.71 -4.94 -35.77
N ASN A 61 -6.03 -3.78 -35.88
CA ASN A 61 -4.81 -3.59 -36.68
C ASN A 61 -4.96 -4.02 -38.16
N SER A 62 -6.21 -4.16 -38.63
CA SER A 62 -6.55 -4.47 -40.02
C SER A 62 -6.78 -3.18 -40.81
N LYS A 63 -6.38 -3.15 -42.09
CA LYS A 63 -6.72 -2.04 -42.97
C LYS A 63 -8.20 -2.10 -43.39
N ASP A 64 -8.92 -0.99 -43.26
CA ASP A 64 -10.28 -0.84 -43.78
C ASP A 64 -10.23 -0.19 -45.16
N SER A 65 -10.53 -0.96 -46.21
CA SER A 65 -10.44 -0.48 -47.60
C SER A 65 -11.70 0.26 -48.07
N ARG A 66 -12.76 0.34 -47.26
CA ARG A 66 -13.97 1.12 -47.61
C ARG A 66 -13.72 2.63 -47.57
N ILE A 67 -12.72 3.04 -46.80
CA ILE A 67 -12.34 4.43 -46.58
C ILE A 67 -10.93 4.63 -47.10
N VAL A 68 -10.71 5.63 -47.95
CA VAL A 68 -9.43 5.94 -48.57
C VAL A 68 -9.04 7.36 -48.21
N ILE A 69 -7.78 7.55 -47.80
CA ILE A 69 -7.23 8.86 -47.47
C ILE A 69 -6.38 9.33 -48.64
N ILE A 70 -6.72 10.50 -49.18
CA ILE A 70 -5.90 11.21 -50.15
C ILE A 70 -5.12 12.27 -49.38
N ASP A 71 -3.81 12.16 -49.43
CA ASP A 71 -2.92 12.97 -48.64
C ASP A 71 -2.25 14.05 -49.48
N ILE A 72 -2.29 15.29 -48.98
CA ILE A 72 -1.45 16.39 -49.45
C ILE A 72 -0.10 16.21 -48.75
N ASP A 73 0.72 15.35 -49.34
CA ASP A 73 2.02 14.91 -48.85
C ASP A 73 3.19 15.59 -49.57
N GLU A 74 4.42 15.32 -49.12
CA GLU A 74 5.63 15.97 -49.68
C GLU A 74 5.81 15.67 -51.16
N LYS A 75 5.40 14.46 -51.59
CA LYS A 75 5.39 14.05 -52.99
C LYS A 75 4.45 14.94 -53.81
N SER A 76 3.25 15.21 -53.30
CA SER A 76 2.27 16.09 -53.95
C SER A 76 2.75 17.53 -54.00
N LEU A 77 3.38 18.06 -52.94
CA LEU A 77 3.95 19.41 -52.99
C LEU A 77 5.15 19.52 -53.94
N ALA A 78 6.00 18.50 -54.01
CA ALA A 78 7.14 18.48 -54.92
C ALA A 78 6.70 18.52 -56.39
N GLY A 79 5.62 17.81 -56.74
CA GLY A 79 5.12 17.76 -58.12
C GLY A 79 4.13 18.87 -58.49
N LEU A 80 3.32 19.36 -57.54
CA LEU A 80 2.25 20.34 -57.80
C LEU A 80 2.59 21.75 -57.30
N GLY A 81 3.61 21.91 -56.47
CA GLY A 81 3.98 23.17 -55.82
C GLY A 81 3.34 23.36 -54.44
N SER A 82 3.65 24.48 -53.79
CA SER A 82 3.27 24.76 -52.40
C SER A 82 1.76 24.85 -52.18
N TRP A 83 1.32 24.36 -51.02
CA TRP A 83 -0.04 24.57 -50.51
C TRP A 83 -0.20 26.00 -49.95
N PRO A 84 -1.40 26.63 -50.03
CA PRO A 84 -2.63 26.16 -50.67
C PRO A 84 -2.55 26.15 -52.20
N TRP A 85 -3.13 25.12 -52.82
CA TRP A 85 -3.21 25.04 -54.28
C TRP A 85 -4.33 25.91 -54.85
N PRO A 86 -4.17 26.39 -56.10
CA PRO A 86 -5.25 27.01 -56.86
C PRO A 86 -6.50 26.14 -56.94
N ARG A 87 -7.68 26.77 -56.90
CA ARG A 87 -8.98 26.08 -56.84
C ARG A 87 -9.34 25.29 -58.09
N ASP A 88 -8.83 25.68 -59.26
CA ASP A 88 -8.94 24.92 -60.51
C ASP A 88 -8.24 23.55 -60.44
N ARG A 89 -7.15 23.45 -59.67
CA ARG A 89 -6.49 22.16 -59.40
C ARG A 89 -7.33 21.28 -58.50
N LEU A 90 -7.92 21.85 -57.45
CA LEU A 90 -8.85 21.13 -56.57
C LEU A 90 -10.09 20.68 -57.35
N ALA A 91 -10.59 21.51 -58.28
CA ALA A 91 -11.67 21.16 -59.21
C ALA A 91 -11.31 19.90 -60.02
N THR A 92 -10.13 19.91 -60.65
CA THR A 92 -9.63 18.77 -61.43
C THR A 92 -9.49 17.50 -60.58
N LEU A 93 -9.08 17.64 -59.31
CA LEU A 93 -8.98 16.52 -58.38
C LEU A 93 -10.37 15.92 -58.09
N VAL A 94 -11.36 16.77 -57.79
CA VAL A 94 -12.75 16.34 -57.56
C VAL A 94 -13.33 15.66 -58.80
N ASP A 95 -13.19 16.27 -59.98
CA ASP A 95 -13.63 15.69 -61.25
C ASP A 95 -12.98 14.33 -61.50
N THR A 96 -11.68 14.21 -61.25
CA THR A 96 -10.98 12.93 -61.42
C THR A 96 -11.53 11.86 -60.47
N LEU A 97 -11.80 12.21 -59.21
CA LEU A 97 -12.34 11.27 -58.23
C LEU A 97 -13.75 10.77 -58.59
N PHE A 98 -14.64 11.65 -59.02
CA PHE A 98 -16.01 11.24 -59.36
C PHE A 98 -16.14 10.68 -60.78
N ASP A 99 -15.50 11.29 -61.78
CA ASP A 99 -15.73 10.96 -63.18
C ASP A 99 -14.83 9.82 -63.67
N HIS A 100 -13.62 9.65 -63.08
CA HIS A 100 -12.72 8.56 -63.44
C HIS A 100 -12.78 7.38 -62.47
N TYR A 101 -12.79 7.67 -61.17
CA TYR A 101 -12.72 6.66 -60.10
C TYR A 101 -14.08 6.28 -59.50
N HIS A 102 -15.13 7.07 -59.73
CA HIS A 102 -16.50 6.78 -59.25
C HIS A 102 -16.58 6.60 -57.73
N VAL A 103 -15.90 7.47 -56.98
CA VAL A 103 -15.95 7.47 -55.52
C VAL A 103 -17.39 7.70 -55.02
N GLY A 104 -17.74 7.13 -53.87
CA GLY A 104 -19.09 7.21 -53.32
C GLY A 104 -19.38 8.53 -52.61
N VAL A 105 -18.40 9.06 -51.88
CA VAL A 105 -18.49 10.34 -51.16
C VAL A 105 -17.09 10.94 -51.03
N LEU A 106 -17.00 12.27 -51.02
CA LEU A 106 -15.76 12.99 -50.84
C LEU A 106 -15.84 13.94 -49.64
N GLY A 107 -14.89 13.85 -48.72
CA GLY A 107 -14.75 14.76 -47.59
C GLY A 107 -13.49 15.60 -47.67
N PHE A 108 -13.58 16.89 -47.39
CA PHE A 108 -12.42 17.77 -47.21
C PHE A 108 -12.18 18.09 -45.73
N ASP A 109 -11.12 17.54 -45.13
CA ASP A 109 -10.64 17.89 -43.76
C ASP A 109 -9.84 19.21 -43.78
N MET A 110 -10.47 20.26 -44.32
CA MET A 110 -9.92 21.62 -44.42
C MET A 110 -11.03 22.63 -44.66
N VAL A 111 -10.68 23.91 -44.50
CA VAL A 111 -11.61 25.04 -44.67
C VAL A 111 -11.12 25.95 -45.79
N PHE A 112 -12.06 26.44 -46.61
CA PHE A 112 -11.85 27.35 -47.73
C PHE A 112 -12.39 28.74 -47.40
N SER A 113 -11.83 29.37 -46.35
CA SER A 113 -12.34 30.62 -45.76
C SER A 113 -12.02 31.89 -46.54
N GLU A 114 -11.10 31.82 -47.50
CA GLU A 114 -10.66 32.95 -48.32
C GLU A 114 -10.84 32.65 -49.81
N ALA A 115 -11.14 33.69 -50.57
CA ALA A 115 -11.24 33.64 -52.02
C ALA A 115 -9.86 33.41 -52.67
N ASP A 116 -9.85 32.68 -53.79
CA ASP A 116 -8.63 32.36 -54.52
C ASP A 116 -8.09 33.58 -55.29
N ALA A 117 -6.96 34.11 -54.82
CA ALA A 117 -6.26 35.23 -55.46
C ALA A 117 -5.22 34.80 -56.50
N SER A 118 -4.99 33.49 -56.70
CA SER A 118 -3.87 32.97 -57.50
C SER A 118 -3.99 33.19 -59.01
N SER A 119 -5.18 33.54 -59.52
CA SER A 119 -5.42 33.82 -60.94
C SER A 119 -5.10 35.28 -61.34
N GLY A 120 -4.81 36.15 -60.37
CA GLY A 120 -4.65 37.59 -60.61
C GLY A 120 -5.98 38.32 -60.87
N LEU A 121 -7.12 37.63 -60.77
CA LEU A 121 -8.45 38.19 -60.97
C LEU A 121 -8.73 39.42 -60.07
N PRO A 122 -8.35 39.45 -58.77
CA PRO A 122 -8.56 40.64 -57.94
C PRO A 122 -7.86 41.89 -58.49
N TYR A 123 -6.67 41.72 -59.07
CA TYR A 123 -5.93 42.82 -59.70
C TYR A 123 -6.63 43.31 -60.97
N LEU A 124 -7.07 42.39 -61.83
CA LEU A 124 -7.85 42.73 -63.03
C LEU A 124 -9.18 43.42 -62.66
N GLU A 125 -9.84 42.98 -61.59
CA GLU A 125 -11.03 43.64 -61.05
C GLU A 125 -10.73 45.06 -60.56
N SER A 126 -9.59 45.27 -59.89
CA SER A 126 -9.16 46.60 -59.46
C SER A 126 -8.93 47.54 -60.65
N LEU A 127 -8.36 47.03 -61.75
CA LEU A 127 -8.16 47.80 -62.98
C LEU A 127 -9.50 48.14 -63.64
N ALA A 128 -10.43 47.17 -63.69
CA ALA A 128 -11.78 47.34 -64.23
C ALA A 128 -12.63 48.33 -63.42
N LYS A 129 -12.45 48.39 -62.10
CA LYS A 129 -13.15 49.34 -61.21
C LYS A 129 -12.47 50.71 -61.14
N GLY A 130 -11.19 50.80 -61.51
CA GLY A 130 -10.38 52.01 -61.37
C GLY A 130 -9.89 52.56 -62.73
N PRO A 131 -8.58 52.49 -63.03
CA PRO A 131 -7.97 53.19 -64.17
C PRO A 131 -8.57 52.83 -65.55
N LEU A 132 -9.08 51.61 -65.72
CA LEU A 132 -9.60 51.10 -66.99
C LEU A 132 -11.13 50.98 -67.01
N SER A 133 -11.83 51.64 -66.07
CA SER A 133 -13.29 51.56 -65.94
C SER A 133 -14.08 52.12 -67.13
N GLN A 134 -13.45 52.91 -68.02
CA GLN A 134 -14.08 53.46 -69.21
C GLN A 134 -13.55 52.82 -70.51
N ASP A 135 -12.61 51.87 -70.44
CA ASP A 135 -12.06 51.20 -71.61
C ASP A 135 -12.97 50.02 -72.02
N SER A 136 -13.81 50.25 -73.02
CA SER A 136 -14.76 49.25 -73.53
C SER A 136 -14.10 47.97 -74.07
N ILE A 137 -12.89 48.05 -74.62
CA ILE A 137 -12.17 46.88 -75.16
C ILE A 137 -11.68 46.03 -73.99
N PHE A 138 -11.03 46.68 -73.01
CA PHE A 138 -10.58 45.99 -71.80
C PHE A 138 -11.76 45.35 -71.06
N LEU A 139 -12.85 46.07 -70.81
CA LEU A 139 -14.01 45.53 -70.09
C LEU A 139 -14.61 44.31 -70.82
N THR A 140 -14.70 44.35 -72.15
CA THR A 140 -15.20 43.21 -72.95
C THR A 140 -14.29 41.98 -72.81
N GLN A 141 -12.98 42.16 -72.87
CA GLN A 141 -12.02 41.05 -72.70
C GLN A 141 -11.98 40.57 -71.24
N PHE A 142 -12.05 41.49 -70.28
CA PHE A 142 -12.10 41.21 -68.86
C PHE A 142 -13.33 40.34 -68.52
N HIS A 143 -14.51 40.65 -69.05
CA HIS A 143 -15.70 39.80 -68.83
C HIS A 143 -15.52 38.37 -69.36
N LYS A 144 -14.80 38.18 -70.47
CA LYS A 144 -14.45 36.84 -70.99
C LYS A 144 -13.43 36.14 -70.10
N LEU A 145 -12.34 36.83 -69.74
CA LEU A 145 -11.28 36.29 -68.89
C LEU A 145 -11.77 35.96 -67.49
N ARG A 146 -12.70 36.74 -66.93
CA ARG A 146 -13.31 36.49 -65.63
C ARG A 146 -13.93 35.10 -65.57
N LEU A 147 -14.60 34.64 -66.63
CA LEU A 147 -15.21 33.31 -66.66
C LEU A 147 -14.18 32.17 -66.57
N THR A 148 -12.94 32.40 -67.01
CA THR A 148 -11.85 31.41 -66.98
C THR A 148 -10.92 31.55 -65.78
N LEU A 149 -10.83 32.76 -65.19
CA LEU A 149 -9.94 33.08 -64.08
C LEU A 149 -10.63 32.99 -62.71
N ASP A 150 -11.96 32.86 -62.69
CA ASP A 150 -12.74 32.62 -61.48
C ASP A 150 -12.63 31.15 -61.06
N ARG A 151 -11.54 30.87 -60.34
CA ARG A 151 -11.19 29.51 -59.92
C ARG A 151 -12.07 29.00 -58.78
N ASP A 152 -12.56 29.88 -57.89
CA ASP A 152 -13.54 29.52 -56.87
C ASP A 152 -14.83 29.03 -57.50
N ARG A 153 -15.33 29.73 -58.54
CA ARG A 153 -16.49 29.29 -59.32
C ARG A 153 -16.26 27.96 -60.02
N THR A 154 -15.07 27.74 -60.58
CA THR A 154 -14.70 26.49 -61.24
C THR A 154 -14.71 25.32 -60.25
N PHE A 155 -14.16 25.54 -59.05
CA PHE A 155 -14.19 24.56 -57.99
C PHE A 155 -15.60 24.29 -57.51
N ALA A 156 -16.38 25.33 -57.21
CA ALA A 156 -17.78 25.20 -56.83
C ALA A 156 -18.61 24.41 -57.86
N GLN A 157 -18.42 24.64 -59.16
CA GLN A 157 -19.07 23.84 -60.20
C GLN A 157 -18.74 22.36 -60.13
N SER A 158 -17.52 22.01 -59.74
CA SER A 158 -17.07 20.61 -59.58
C SER A 158 -17.62 19.96 -58.31
N LEU A 159 -18.18 20.73 -57.35
CA LEU A 159 -18.82 20.19 -56.14
C LEU A 159 -20.31 19.94 -56.33
N ARG A 160 -20.96 20.69 -57.22
CA ARG A 160 -22.42 20.64 -57.40
C ARG A 160 -22.90 19.25 -57.79
N ASP A 161 -24.06 18.89 -57.25
CA ASP A 161 -24.75 17.62 -57.50
C ASP A 161 -23.89 16.36 -57.20
N ARG A 162 -22.81 16.54 -56.43
CA ARG A 162 -21.93 15.45 -55.98
C ARG A 162 -21.95 15.37 -54.44
N PRO A 163 -21.81 14.16 -53.87
CA PRO A 163 -21.78 13.96 -52.42
C PRO A 163 -20.44 14.42 -51.85
N VAL A 164 -20.26 15.74 -51.76
CA VAL A 164 -19.08 16.39 -51.20
C VAL A 164 -19.41 17.04 -49.87
N MET A 165 -18.66 16.69 -48.81
CA MET A 165 -18.77 17.26 -47.47
C MET A 165 -17.56 18.15 -47.19
N LEU A 166 -17.81 19.38 -46.76
CA LEU A 166 -16.76 20.33 -46.40
C LEU A 166 -16.54 20.38 -44.89
N GLY A 167 -15.33 20.78 -44.50
CA GLY A 167 -15.00 21.09 -43.13
C GLY A 167 -15.22 22.57 -42.79
N PHE A 168 -15.55 22.84 -41.53
CA PHE A 168 -15.45 24.17 -40.93
C PHE A 168 -14.95 24.05 -39.49
N ASN A 169 -14.56 25.15 -38.84
CA ASN A 169 -14.11 25.13 -37.44
C ASN A 169 -14.93 26.07 -36.57
N PHE A 170 -15.32 25.61 -35.39
CA PHE A 170 -15.79 26.46 -34.32
C PHE A 170 -14.66 27.00 -33.45
N MET A 171 -14.91 28.17 -32.87
CA MET A 171 -14.04 28.79 -31.88
C MET A 171 -14.62 28.57 -30.47
N GLN A 172 -13.79 28.00 -29.59
CA GLN A 172 -14.17 27.62 -28.22
C GLN A 172 -13.85 28.72 -27.20
N THR A 173 -13.17 29.80 -27.62
CA THR A 173 -12.81 30.93 -26.76
C THR A 173 -13.25 32.24 -27.41
N SER A 174 -13.95 33.06 -26.62
CA SER A 174 -14.32 34.42 -27.03
C SER A 174 -13.08 35.33 -26.94
N PHE A 175 -12.32 35.44 -28.02
CA PHE A 175 -11.32 36.50 -28.16
C PHE A 175 -11.95 37.74 -28.79
N SER A 176 -11.80 38.89 -28.12
CA SER A 176 -12.22 40.18 -28.67
C SER A 176 -11.46 40.47 -29.97
N GLY A 177 -12.14 40.42 -31.12
CA GLY A 177 -11.62 40.86 -32.41
C GLY A 177 -11.51 39.81 -33.52
N LEU A 178 -11.82 38.54 -33.25
CA LEU A 178 -12.01 37.55 -34.34
C LEU A 178 -13.45 37.64 -34.82
N ALA A 179 -13.62 38.12 -36.05
CA ALA A 179 -14.93 38.11 -36.72
C ALA A 179 -15.18 36.72 -37.30
N ASP A 180 -16.43 36.27 -37.24
CA ASP A 180 -16.91 35.11 -37.98
C ASP A 180 -16.52 35.25 -39.46
N SER A 181 -15.99 34.17 -40.05
CA SER A 181 -15.55 34.16 -41.45
C SER A 181 -16.25 33.08 -42.27
N GLY A 182 -16.56 33.40 -43.52
CA GLY A 182 -17.29 32.51 -44.43
C GLY A 182 -18.79 32.43 -44.13
N LYS A 183 -19.42 31.36 -44.59
CA LYS A 183 -20.85 31.05 -44.39
C LYS A 183 -20.97 29.67 -43.74
N LEU A 184 -21.73 29.56 -42.65
CA LEU A 184 -22.04 28.26 -42.05
C LEU A 184 -23.06 27.49 -42.91
N PRO A 185 -23.02 26.14 -42.89
CA PRO A 185 -24.09 25.33 -43.44
C PRO A 185 -25.41 25.61 -42.69
N PRO A 186 -26.56 25.23 -43.27
CA PRO A 186 -27.80 25.17 -42.51
C PRO A 186 -27.63 24.29 -41.25
N PRO A 187 -28.17 24.70 -40.09
CA PRO A 187 -28.15 23.85 -38.91
C PRO A 187 -29.00 22.60 -39.12
N ILE A 188 -28.72 21.54 -38.37
CA ILE A 188 -29.48 20.30 -38.43
C ILE A 188 -30.88 20.49 -37.86
N ILE A 189 -30.94 21.12 -36.69
CA ILE A 189 -32.16 21.42 -35.96
C ILE A 189 -31.86 22.54 -34.95
N THR A 190 -32.86 23.36 -34.66
CA THR A 190 -32.75 24.35 -33.59
C THR A 190 -33.12 23.76 -32.23
N LEU A 191 -32.54 24.27 -31.15
CA LEU A 191 -32.89 23.82 -29.80
C LEU A 191 -34.38 24.06 -29.49
N HIS A 192 -34.93 25.17 -29.99
CA HIS A 192 -36.35 25.48 -29.90
C HIS A 192 -37.24 24.42 -30.57
N GLU A 193 -36.88 23.94 -31.77
CA GLU A 193 -37.60 22.85 -32.44
C GLU A 193 -37.53 21.52 -31.68
N LEU A 194 -36.46 21.31 -30.89
CA LEU A 194 -36.34 20.17 -29.99
C LEU A 194 -37.14 20.33 -28.69
N GLY A 195 -37.75 21.49 -28.43
CA GLY A 195 -38.46 21.79 -27.19
C GLY A 195 -37.55 22.02 -25.98
N HIS A 196 -36.28 22.39 -26.23
CA HIS A 196 -35.30 22.66 -25.20
C HIS A 196 -34.73 24.08 -25.34
N ASP A 197 -34.68 24.84 -24.25
CA ASP A 197 -34.03 26.16 -24.25
C ASP A 197 -32.51 26.04 -24.20
N ASP A 198 -32.00 24.98 -23.57
CA ASP A 198 -30.58 24.71 -23.42
C ASP A 198 -30.28 23.21 -23.27
N ILE A 199 -29.12 22.80 -23.78
CA ILE A 199 -28.61 21.45 -23.64
C ILE A 199 -27.16 21.47 -23.15
N ASN A 200 -26.78 20.43 -22.42
CA ASN A 200 -25.40 20.23 -22.02
C ASN A 200 -24.59 19.71 -23.22
N ALA A 201 -24.17 20.60 -24.12
CA ALA A 201 -23.28 20.32 -25.25
C ALA A 201 -22.28 21.47 -25.40
N PHE A 202 -21.20 21.25 -26.16
CA PHE A 202 -20.22 22.31 -26.40
C PHE A 202 -20.85 23.47 -27.17
N LYS A 203 -20.68 24.67 -26.62
CA LYS A 203 -21.17 25.93 -27.18
C LYS A 203 -20.02 26.67 -27.83
N ALA A 204 -20.13 26.89 -29.13
CA ALA A 204 -19.17 27.69 -29.88
C ALA A 204 -19.43 29.18 -29.69
N PHE A 205 -18.37 29.99 -29.75
CA PHE A 205 -18.43 31.46 -29.63
C PHE A 205 -18.30 32.18 -30.98
N GLY A 206 -17.78 31.49 -31.99
CA GLY A 206 -17.61 31.99 -33.35
C GLY A 206 -17.20 30.87 -34.30
N TYR A 207 -17.03 31.17 -35.58
CA TYR A 207 -16.68 30.17 -36.58
C TYR A 207 -15.74 30.68 -37.67
N SER A 208 -15.05 29.73 -38.32
CA SER A 208 -14.33 29.90 -39.57
C SER A 208 -14.81 28.83 -40.55
N SER A 209 -15.54 29.26 -41.58
CA SER A 209 -16.20 28.40 -42.56
C SER A 209 -15.79 28.75 -43.98
N ASN A 210 -16.33 28.04 -44.96
CA ASN A 210 -16.04 28.22 -46.38
C ASN A 210 -16.67 29.51 -46.92
N ILE A 211 -16.11 30.07 -47.99
CA ILE A 211 -16.76 31.15 -48.73
C ILE A 211 -18.12 30.68 -49.26
N ALA A 212 -19.09 31.60 -49.34
CA ALA A 212 -20.48 31.26 -49.67
C ALA A 212 -20.64 30.49 -50.99
N GLU A 213 -19.86 30.83 -52.02
CA GLU A 213 -19.94 30.16 -53.32
C GLU A 213 -19.54 28.68 -53.28
N ILE A 214 -18.57 28.32 -52.44
CA ILE A 214 -18.11 26.94 -52.25
C ILE A 214 -19.06 26.20 -51.30
N GLU A 215 -19.47 26.84 -50.20
CA GLU A 215 -20.40 26.27 -49.22
C GLU A 215 -21.73 25.89 -49.87
N ASP A 216 -22.31 26.78 -50.68
CA ASP A 216 -23.60 26.57 -51.35
C ASP A 216 -23.55 25.53 -52.47
N ALA A 217 -22.34 25.18 -52.93
CA ALA A 217 -22.16 24.19 -53.99
C ALA A 217 -21.94 22.77 -53.47
N ALA A 218 -21.52 22.61 -52.21
CA ALA A 218 -21.31 21.31 -51.59
C ALA A 218 -22.62 20.68 -51.10
N SER A 219 -22.62 19.36 -50.88
CA SER A 219 -23.79 18.65 -50.33
C SER A 219 -24.06 18.99 -48.86
N GLY A 220 -23.02 19.45 -48.14
CA GLY A 220 -23.12 19.92 -46.77
C GLY A 220 -21.74 20.17 -46.16
N ALA A 221 -21.72 20.54 -44.89
CA ALA A 221 -20.50 20.70 -44.12
C ALA A 221 -20.65 20.19 -42.68
N GLY A 222 -19.52 19.94 -42.02
CA GLY A 222 -19.45 19.55 -40.62
C GLY A 222 -18.21 20.11 -39.92
N PHE A 223 -18.28 20.29 -38.60
CA PHE A 223 -17.18 20.87 -37.85
C PHE A 223 -16.00 19.89 -37.70
N LEU A 224 -14.78 20.42 -37.72
CA LEU A 224 -13.51 19.69 -37.60
C LEU A 224 -12.85 19.85 -36.22
N ASP A 225 -13.20 20.88 -35.45
CA ASP A 225 -12.60 21.14 -34.16
C ASP A 225 -13.05 20.12 -33.10
N ASN A 226 -12.14 19.85 -32.16
CA ASN A 226 -12.42 18.99 -31.01
C ASN A 226 -12.19 19.74 -29.68
N PRO A 227 -13.25 20.18 -28.98
CA PRO A 227 -13.13 20.77 -27.65
C PRO A 227 -12.92 19.74 -26.52
N MET A 228 -13.05 18.42 -26.79
CA MET A 228 -13.00 17.34 -25.80
C MET A 228 -11.60 16.73 -25.63
N VAL A 229 -10.55 17.51 -25.85
CA VAL A 229 -9.17 17.04 -25.63
C VAL A 229 -8.92 16.86 -24.14
N ASP A 230 -8.43 15.69 -23.74
CA ASP A 230 -8.15 15.38 -22.34
C ASP A 230 -7.02 16.28 -21.80
N SER A 231 -6.90 16.38 -20.47
CA SER A 231 -5.91 17.23 -19.80
C SER A 231 -4.45 16.85 -20.10
N ASP A 232 -4.21 15.62 -20.57
CA ASP A 232 -2.92 15.14 -21.04
C ASP A 232 -2.65 15.40 -22.54
N GLY A 233 -3.58 16.06 -23.23
CA GLY A 233 -3.50 16.39 -24.65
C GLY A 233 -3.88 15.25 -25.59
N VAL A 234 -4.28 14.08 -25.05
CA VAL A 234 -4.63 12.92 -25.87
C VAL A 234 -6.09 13.03 -26.32
N VAL A 235 -6.32 12.82 -27.61
CA VAL A 235 -7.67 12.75 -28.18
C VAL A 235 -8.23 11.36 -27.93
N ARG A 236 -9.16 11.24 -26.98
CA ARG A 236 -9.91 10.00 -26.70
C ARG A 236 -11.39 10.13 -27.06
N ASN A 237 -11.91 11.36 -26.94
CA ASN A 237 -13.31 11.70 -27.16
C ASN A 237 -13.44 12.84 -28.17
N ILE A 238 -14.54 12.82 -28.95
CA ILE A 238 -14.92 13.85 -29.91
C ILE A 238 -16.43 14.07 -29.84
N PRO A 239 -16.93 15.32 -29.84
CA PRO A 239 -18.36 15.60 -29.91
C PRO A 239 -18.91 15.29 -31.30
N LEU A 240 -20.12 14.73 -31.37
CA LEU A 240 -20.84 14.55 -32.63
C LEU A 240 -21.68 15.77 -33.02
N LEU A 241 -22.05 16.59 -32.02
CA LEU A 241 -22.85 17.79 -32.19
C LEU A 241 -22.25 18.94 -31.38
N GLN A 242 -22.34 20.16 -31.91
CA GLN A 242 -22.02 21.40 -31.20
C GLN A 242 -23.16 22.41 -31.37
N VAL A 243 -23.31 23.29 -30.39
CA VAL A 243 -24.33 24.35 -30.37
C VAL A 243 -23.69 25.68 -30.77
N PHE A 244 -24.28 26.37 -31.72
CA PHE A 244 -23.95 27.76 -32.05
C PHE A 244 -25.24 28.55 -32.27
N ASN A 245 -25.37 29.70 -31.57
CA ASN A 245 -26.56 30.56 -31.64
C ASN A 245 -27.91 29.83 -31.50
N GLY A 246 -28.00 28.86 -30.58
CA GLY A 246 -29.23 28.10 -30.31
C GLY A 246 -29.59 27.03 -31.36
N ALA A 247 -28.65 26.72 -32.27
CA ALA A 247 -28.83 25.69 -33.28
C ALA A 247 -27.73 24.63 -33.22
N LEU A 248 -28.06 23.40 -33.63
CA LEU A 248 -27.15 22.26 -33.61
C LEU A 248 -26.49 22.05 -34.97
N TYR A 249 -25.18 21.83 -34.91
CA TYR A 249 -24.34 21.53 -36.06
C TYR A 249 -23.68 20.18 -35.87
N GLN A 250 -23.50 19.45 -36.96
CA GLN A 250 -22.91 18.11 -36.99
C GLN A 250 -21.40 18.13 -37.12
N SER A 251 -20.74 17.11 -36.58
CA SER A 251 -19.32 16.87 -36.86
C SER A 251 -19.13 16.44 -38.32
N PHE A 252 -17.93 16.67 -38.85
CA PHE A 252 -17.57 16.26 -40.21
C PHE A 252 -17.79 14.76 -40.47
N SER A 253 -17.38 13.90 -39.53
CA SER A 253 -17.60 12.45 -39.63
C SER A 253 -19.08 12.06 -39.66
N LEU A 254 -19.92 12.74 -38.85
CA LEU A 254 -21.37 12.50 -38.84
C LEU A 254 -22.00 12.93 -40.17
N GLY A 255 -21.56 14.06 -40.73
CA GLY A 255 -21.99 14.55 -42.04
C GLY A 255 -21.69 13.57 -43.17
N ILE A 256 -20.47 13.01 -43.22
CA ILE A 256 -20.08 11.99 -44.21
C ILE A 256 -21.01 10.78 -44.15
N ILE A 257 -21.25 10.23 -42.95
CA ILE A 257 -22.13 9.07 -42.78
C ILE A 257 -23.57 9.40 -43.18
N ARG A 258 -24.07 10.60 -42.83
CA ARG A 258 -25.39 11.03 -43.28
C ARG A 258 -25.47 11.12 -44.80
N ALA A 259 -24.47 11.70 -45.47
CA ALA A 259 -24.41 11.77 -46.92
C ALA A 259 -24.46 10.36 -47.57
N ILE A 260 -23.69 9.40 -47.03
CA ILE A 260 -23.70 8.01 -47.49
C ILE A 260 -25.08 7.35 -47.31
N LEU A 261 -25.77 7.65 -46.22
CA LEU A 261 -27.09 7.09 -45.90
C LEU A 261 -28.26 7.82 -46.59
N GLY A 262 -28.01 8.80 -47.45
CA GLY A 262 -29.05 9.56 -48.14
C GLY A 262 -29.72 10.63 -47.27
N ASP A 263 -28.94 11.25 -46.39
CA ASP A 263 -29.31 12.33 -45.47
C ASP A 263 -30.53 12.04 -44.56
N PRO A 264 -30.50 10.96 -43.75
CA PRO A 264 -31.60 10.65 -42.85
C PRO A 264 -31.75 11.73 -41.76
N PRO A 265 -32.98 12.01 -41.29
CA PRO A 265 -33.20 12.93 -40.18
C PRO A 265 -32.55 12.37 -38.90
N LEU A 266 -31.91 13.27 -38.15
CA LEU A 266 -31.32 12.96 -36.85
C LEU A 266 -32.40 12.97 -35.76
N THR A 267 -32.49 11.88 -35.02
CA THR A 267 -33.35 11.81 -33.82
C THR A 267 -32.49 11.81 -32.56
N LEU A 268 -32.82 12.68 -31.62
CA LEU A 268 -32.04 12.91 -30.41
C LEU A 268 -32.77 12.36 -29.20
N GLY A 269 -32.06 11.59 -28.39
CA GLY A 269 -32.54 11.03 -27.16
C GLY A 269 -31.96 11.73 -25.96
N PHE A 270 -32.84 12.22 -25.09
CA PHE A 270 -32.45 12.91 -23.87
C PHE A 270 -32.65 12.01 -22.64
N ARG A 271 -31.76 12.16 -21.66
CA ARG A 271 -31.88 11.42 -20.40
C ARG A 271 -33.04 11.99 -19.57
N PRO A 272 -33.98 11.16 -19.07
CA PRO A 272 -35.05 11.64 -18.20
C PRO A 272 -34.46 12.18 -16.90
N ASN A 273 -34.56 13.50 -16.70
CA ASN A 273 -34.03 14.19 -15.53
C ASN A 273 -34.85 13.82 -14.27
N GLY A 274 -34.24 13.11 -13.32
CA GLY A 274 -34.84 12.82 -12.00
C GLY A 274 -34.94 14.04 -11.07
N ARG A 275 -34.37 15.19 -11.45
CA ARG A 275 -34.48 16.47 -10.74
C ARG A 275 -35.23 17.47 -11.62
N GLN A 276 -36.44 17.85 -11.20
CA GLN A 276 -37.30 18.83 -11.89
C GLN A 276 -36.70 20.24 -12.08
N ASN A 277 -35.49 20.53 -11.54
CA ASN A 277 -34.87 21.86 -11.55
C ASN A 277 -33.47 21.92 -12.21
N ALA A 278 -33.04 20.91 -12.96
CA ALA A 278 -31.81 21.04 -13.76
C ALA A 278 -32.09 21.89 -15.01
N LYS A 279 -31.41 23.04 -15.14
CA LYS A 279 -31.57 23.99 -16.26
C LYS A 279 -31.15 23.42 -17.62
N GLU A 280 -30.34 22.36 -17.64
CA GLU A 280 -29.76 21.79 -18.85
C GLU A 280 -30.20 20.34 -19.03
N THR A 281 -30.62 20.00 -20.25
CA THR A 281 -30.95 18.62 -20.63
C THR A 281 -29.71 17.96 -21.23
N SER A 282 -29.37 16.74 -20.80
CA SER A 282 -28.21 16.01 -21.33
C SER A 282 -28.63 15.01 -22.39
N LEU A 283 -27.85 14.94 -23.47
CA LEU A 283 -28.00 13.96 -24.53
C LEU A 283 -27.58 12.57 -24.02
N ASP A 284 -28.27 11.53 -24.46
CA ASP A 284 -27.99 10.13 -24.09
C ASP A 284 -27.68 9.29 -25.33
N TRP A 285 -28.31 9.63 -26.46
CA TRP A 285 -28.07 8.98 -27.74
C TRP A 285 -28.49 9.85 -28.92
N ILE A 286 -27.88 9.56 -30.06
CA ILE A 286 -28.19 10.13 -31.38
C ILE A 286 -28.55 8.95 -32.29
N ALA A 287 -29.67 9.01 -33.00
CA ALA A 287 -30.02 7.98 -33.97
C ALA A 287 -30.08 8.54 -35.40
N LEU A 288 -29.45 7.77 -36.29
CA LEU A 288 -29.38 7.94 -37.73
C LEU A 288 -30.28 6.88 -38.36
N GLY A 289 -31.55 7.22 -38.60
CA GLY A 289 -32.56 6.25 -38.99
C GLY A 289 -32.74 5.17 -37.91
N GLN A 290 -32.38 3.91 -38.21
CA GLN A 290 -32.48 2.79 -37.27
C GLN A 290 -31.22 2.58 -36.41
N HIS A 291 -30.10 3.24 -36.74
CA HIS A 291 -28.84 3.06 -36.02
C HIS A 291 -28.72 4.05 -34.88
N ARG A 292 -28.57 3.56 -33.65
CA ARG A 292 -28.46 4.38 -32.44
C ARG A 292 -27.01 4.42 -31.94
N ILE A 293 -26.46 5.62 -31.85
CA ILE A 293 -25.14 5.92 -31.30
C ILE A 293 -25.35 6.50 -29.90
N THR A 294 -24.88 5.79 -28.89
CA THR A 294 -24.86 6.30 -27.51
C THR A 294 -23.76 7.35 -27.35
N VAL A 295 -24.08 8.44 -26.68
CA VAL A 295 -23.13 9.54 -26.42
C VAL A 295 -22.98 9.77 -24.93
N ASP A 296 -21.91 10.45 -24.54
CA ASP A 296 -21.79 10.97 -23.19
C ASP A 296 -22.71 12.21 -22.98
N PRO A 297 -22.86 12.70 -21.73
CA PRO A 297 -23.74 13.83 -21.44
C PRO A 297 -23.46 15.12 -22.21
N GLN A 298 -22.28 15.26 -22.81
CA GLN A 298 -21.85 16.41 -23.63
C GLN A 298 -21.98 16.16 -25.14
N GLY A 299 -22.52 15.00 -25.55
CA GLY A 299 -22.62 14.60 -26.96
C GLY A 299 -21.33 13.99 -27.53
N GLY A 300 -20.39 13.61 -26.66
CA GLY A 300 -19.12 12.99 -27.01
C GLY A 300 -19.22 11.49 -27.27
N ILE A 301 -18.36 11.00 -28.16
CA ILE A 301 -18.11 9.57 -28.37
C ILE A 301 -16.63 9.24 -28.15
N PHE A 302 -16.35 8.02 -27.70
CA PHE A 302 -15.00 7.49 -27.75
C PHE A 302 -14.60 7.19 -29.19
N VAL A 303 -13.41 7.64 -29.58
CA VAL A 303 -12.88 7.35 -30.92
C VAL A 303 -12.51 5.86 -31.00
N PRO A 304 -13.10 5.08 -31.91
CA PRO A 304 -12.83 3.65 -32.03
C PRO A 304 -11.57 3.41 -32.86
N TYR A 305 -10.42 3.80 -32.30
CA TYR A 305 -9.13 3.65 -32.96
C TYR A 305 -8.84 2.19 -33.34
N ARG A 306 -8.60 1.95 -34.64
CA ARG A 306 -8.29 0.61 -35.18
C ARG A 306 -6.80 0.25 -35.08
N GLY A 307 -5.93 1.23 -34.86
CA GLY A 307 -4.48 1.04 -34.84
C GLY A 307 -3.69 2.34 -34.90
N LYS A 308 -2.40 2.19 -35.24
CA LYS A 308 -1.51 3.30 -35.59
C LYS A 308 -1.91 3.92 -36.95
N GLN A 309 -1.24 5.01 -37.31
CA GLN A 309 -1.41 5.62 -38.63
C GLN A 309 -1.20 4.59 -39.75
N GLY A 310 -1.98 4.71 -40.82
CA GLY A 310 -1.97 3.77 -41.94
C GLY A 310 -2.91 2.58 -41.72
N SER A 311 -3.92 2.75 -40.86
CA SER A 311 -5.04 1.81 -40.72
C SER A 311 -6.04 1.89 -41.88
N PHE A 312 -5.83 2.83 -42.81
CA PHE A 312 -6.57 3.00 -44.06
C PHE A 312 -5.58 3.09 -45.24
N PRO A 313 -6.01 2.79 -46.48
CA PRO A 313 -5.23 3.08 -47.68
C PRO A 313 -4.93 4.58 -47.82
N TYR A 314 -3.67 4.90 -48.15
CA TYR A 314 -3.19 6.25 -48.40
C TYR A 314 -2.75 6.38 -49.85
N PHE A 315 -3.17 7.46 -50.51
CA PHE A 315 -2.66 7.85 -51.83
C PHE A 315 -2.27 9.32 -51.81
N SER A 316 -1.14 9.65 -52.44
CA SER A 316 -0.75 11.05 -52.65
C SER A 316 -1.75 11.72 -53.61
N ALA A 317 -2.14 12.96 -53.34
CA ALA A 317 -3.05 13.70 -54.22
C ALA A 317 -2.54 13.83 -55.66
N ILE A 318 -1.23 13.91 -55.87
CA ILE A 318 -0.63 13.87 -57.22
C ILE A 318 -0.89 12.54 -57.94
N ASP A 319 -0.84 11.41 -57.23
CA ASP A 319 -1.05 10.09 -57.83
C ASP A 319 -2.48 9.93 -58.34
N ILE A 320 -3.43 10.57 -57.67
CA ILE A 320 -4.82 10.62 -58.11
C ILE A 320 -4.96 11.42 -59.40
N LEU A 321 -4.33 12.60 -59.48
CA LEU A 321 -4.34 13.44 -60.69
C LEU A 321 -3.65 12.76 -61.88
N GLU A 322 -2.56 12.03 -61.62
CA GLU A 322 -1.82 11.23 -62.62
C GLU A 322 -2.51 9.89 -62.96
N ARG A 323 -3.59 9.56 -62.25
CA ARG A 323 -4.39 8.35 -62.42
C ARG A 323 -3.58 7.06 -62.23
N ILE A 324 -2.70 7.07 -61.23
CA ILE A 324 -1.81 5.95 -60.92
C ILE A 324 -2.55 4.79 -60.22
N PRO A 325 -3.39 5.00 -59.20
CA PRO A 325 -4.14 3.92 -58.56
C PRO A 325 -5.06 3.15 -59.52
N GLU A 326 -5.25 1.85 -59.26
CA GLU A 326 -6.23 1.06 -60.01
C GLU A 326 -7.64 1.58 -59.72
N LYS A 327 -8.48 1.71 -60.75
CA LYS A 327 -9.85 2.24 -60.60
C LYS A 327 -10.66 1.55 -59.49
N GLN A 328 -10.56 0.22 -59.43
CA GLN A 328 -11.29 -0.60 -58.45
C GLN A 328 -10.91 -0.30 -56.99
N SER A 329 -9.75 0.31 -56.74
CA SER A 329 -9.32 0.66 -55.37
C SER A 329 -10.07 1.85 -54.76
N LEU A 330 -10.75 2.65 -55.60
CA LEU A 330 -11.48 3.86 -55.22
C LEU A 330 -12.96 3.82 -55.59
N ASP A 331 -13.39 2.80 -56.35
CA ASP A 331 -14.77 2.64 -56.79
C ASP A 331 -15.73 2.51 -55.59
N ALA A 332 -16.75 3.37 -55.54
CA ALA A 332 -17.68 3.53 -54.43
C ALA A 332 -17.03 3.78 -53.04
N ALA A 333 -15.75 4.12 -52.98
CA ALA A 333 -15.04 4.34 -51.73
C ALA A 333 -15.45 5.66 -51.05
N ILE A 334 -15.31 5.70 -49.72
CA ILE A 334 -15.41 6.91 -48.92
C ILE A 334 -14.05 7.59 -48.93
N VAL A 335 -13.93 8.69 -49.66
CA VAL A 335 -12.65 9.38 -49.84
C VAL A 335 -12.56 10.58 -48.93
N LEU A 336 -11.48 10.68 -48.17
CA LEU A 336 -11.19 11.82 -47.32
C LEU A 336 -9.88 12.48 -47.78
N ILE A 337 -9.93 13.78 -48.06
CA ILE A 337 -8.75 14.58 -48.39
C ILE A 337 -8.28 15.29 -47.12
N GLY A 338 -7.03 15.02 -46.73
CA GLY A 338 -6.37 15.66 -45.61
C GLY A 338 -4.95 16.09 -45.95
N SER A 339 -4.30 16.75 -44.99
CA SER A 339 -2.91 17.16 -45.12
C SER A 339 -2.08 16.55 -44.00
N SER A 340 -1.13 15.69 -44.33
CA SER A 340 -0.07 15.25 -43.42
C SER A 340 1.00 16.33 -43.21
N ILE A 341 1.12 17.26 -44.17
CA ILE A 341 2.03 18.40 -44.08
C ILE A 341 1.35 19.56 -43.34
N GLY A 342 2.07 20.15 -42.38
CA GLY A 342 1.54 21.15 -41.46
C GLY A 342 1.40 20.66 -40.02
N SER A 343 1.71 19.40 -39.75
CA SER A 343 1.97 18.89 -38.39
C SER A 343 3.16 19.56 -37.69
N GLU A 344 4.02 20.28 -38.43
CA GLU A 344 5.11 21.10 -37.88
C GLU A 344 4.66 22.52 -37.47
N LEU A 345 3.60 23.07 -38.09
CA LEU A 345 3.04 24.40 -37.78
C LEU A 345 1.81 24.33 -36.86
N ARG A 346 1.09 23.20 -36.85
CA ARG A 346 0.02 22.87 -35.89
C ARG A 346 0.58 21.99 -34.78
N ARG A 347 0.00 22.06 -33.58
CA ARG A 347 0.39 21.13 -32.50
C ARG A 347 0.15 19.68 -32.94
N PRO A 348 1.12 18.77 -32.78
CA PRO A 348 0.92 17.37 -33.14
C PRO A 348 -0.20 16.77 -32.29
N ILE A 349 -1.16 16.12 -32.94
CA ILE A 349 -2.25 15.44 -32.23
C ILE A 349 -1.70 14.17 -31.58
N ILE A 350 -2.01 13.99 -30.31
CA ILE A 350 -1.64 12.81 -29.55
C ILE A 350 -2.86 11.90 -29.47
N THR A 351 -2.66 10.62 -29.76
CA THR A 351 -3.68 9.57 -29.65
C THR A 351 -3.17 8.46 -28.73
N PRO A 352 -4.03 7.51 -28.31
CA PRO A 352 -3.59 6.35 -27.54
C PRO A 352 -2.48 5.51 -28.21
N PHE A 353 -2.29 5.64 -29.53
CA PHE A 353 -1.33 4.85 -30.31
C PHE A 353 0.01 5.54 -30.58
N GLN A 354 0.00 6.83 -30.91
CA GLN A 354 1.19 7.59 -31.29
C GLN A 354 0.98 9.11 -31.14
N GLN A 355 2.10 9.84 -31.11
CA GLN A 355 2.15 11.28 -31.27
C GLN A 355 2.23 11.63 -32.77
N GLY A 356 1.71 12.79 -33.16
CA GLY A 356 1.71 13.23 -34.57
C GLY A 356 0.73 12.45 -35.45
N PHE A 357 -0.45 12.11 -34.91
CA PHE A 357 -1.48 11.38 -35.65
C PHE A 357 -2.22 12.32 -36.62
N PRO A 358 -2.43 11.95 -37.91
CA PRO A 358 -3.17 12.79 -38.86
C PRO A 358 -4.63 13.00 -38.47
N ASN A 359 -5.12 14.24 -38.52
CA ASN A 359 -6.51 14.57 -38.13
C ASN A 359 -7.55 13.82 -38.98
N VAL A 360 -7.32 13.78 -40.30
CA VAL A 360 -8.17 13.08 -41.27
C VAL A 360 -8.36 11.60 -40.92
N GLU A 361 -7.35 10.95 -40.35
CA GLU A 361 -7.43 9.54 -39.97
C GLU A 361 -8.27 9.33 -38.69
N ILE A 362 -8.38 10.35 -37.82
CA ILE A 362 -9.31 10.32 -36.69
C ILE A 362 -10.74 10.28 -37.21
N HIS A 363 -11.07 11.10 -38.21
CA HIS A 363 -12.36 11.08 -38.88
C HIS A 363 -12.63 9.74 -39.57
N ALA A 364 -11.62 9.15 -40.22
CA ALA A 364 -11.73 7.81 -40.82
C ALA A 364 -12.04 6.72 -39.77
N ASN A 365 -11.41 6.77 -38.59
CA ASN A 365 -11.72 5.84 -37.49
C ASN A 365 -13.18 6.00 -37.01
N ILE A 366 -13.68 7.23 -36.85
CA ILE A 366 -15.07 7.47 -36.46
C ILE A 366 -16.04 6.93 -37.52
N ILE A 367 -15.80 7.21 -38.79
CA ILE A 367 -16.64 6.74 -39.90
C ILE A 367 -16.64 5.21 -39.96
N SER A 368 -15.46 4.58 -39.89
CA SER A 368 -15.32 3.11 -39.82
C SER A 368 -16.11 2.53 -38.63
N GLY A 369 -16.01 3.16 -37.47
CA GLY A 369 -16.77 2.76 -36.28
C GLY A 369 -18.29 2.93 -36.40
N MET A 370 -18.78 3.95 -37.13
CA MET A 370 -20.20 4.11 -37.46
C MET A 370 -20.69 3.03 -38.41
N LEU A 371 -19.87 2.63 -39.38
CA LEU A 371 -20.21 1.54 -40.30
C LEU A 371 -20.21 0.17 -39.62
N ASP A 372 -19.27 -0.06 -38.69
CA ASP A 372 -19.12 -1.34 -38.01
C ASP A 372 -19.98 -1.45 -36.73
N GLY A 373 -20.51 -0.33 -36.22
CA GLY A 373 -21.26 -0.28 -34.98
C GLY A 373 -20.40 -0.49 -33.72
N THR A 374 -19.10 -0.23 -33.78
CA THR A 374 -18.12 -0.62 -32.74
C THR A 374 -17.87 0.46 -31.68
N PHE A 375 -18.81 1.37 -31.44
CA PHE A 375 -18.61 2.43 -30.47
C PHE A 375 -18.65 1.90 -29.05
N LYS A 376 -17.56 2.14 -28.32
CA LYS A 376 -17.55 1.94 -26.88
C LYS A 376 -18.40 3.03 -26.23
N SER A 377 -19.39 2.62 -25.47
CA SER A 377 -20.35 3.48 -24.80
C SER A 377 -20.10 3.52 -23.30
N ARG A 378 -20.47 4.61 -22.63
CA ARG A 378 -20.60 4.63 -21.17
C ARG A 378 -22.05 4.30 -20.80
N PRO A 379 -22.29 3.47 -19.77
CA PRO A 379 -23.65 3.20 -19.30
C PRO A 379 -24.40 4.50 -18.97
N ALA A 380 -25.71 4.56 -19.22
CA ALA A 380 -26.52 5.72 -18.85
C ALA A 380 -26.50 6.02 -17.33
N LEU A 381 -26.25 4.98 -16.51
CA LEU A 381 -26.10 5.04 -15.05
C LEU A 381 -24.63 5.13 -14.59
N TYR A 382 -23.70 5.50 -15.48
CA TYR A 382 -22.25 5.47 -15.24
C TYR A 382 -21.79 6.02 -13.88
N PRO A 383 -22.23 7.21 -13.39
CA PRO A 383 -21.77 7.69 -12.08
C PRO A 383 -22.18 6.77 -10.93
N TRP A 384 -23.35 6.12 -11.05
CA TRP A 384 -23.90 5.26 -10.02
C TRP A 384 -23.29 3.86 -10.04
N THR A 385 -22.89 3.35 -11.21
CA THR A 385 -22.20 2.05 -11.29
C THR A 385 -20.84 2.11 -10.62
N ASP A 386 -20.11 3.21 -10.81
CA ASP A 386 -18.80 3.42 -10.19
C ASP A 386 -18.92 3.56 -8.68
N VAL A 387 -19.87 4.39 -8.22
CA VAL A 387 -20.19 4.56 -6.80
C VAL A 387 -20.61 3.23 -6.16
N ALA A 388 -21.44 2.43 -6.85
CA ALA A 388 -21.86 1.12 -6.34
C ALA A 388 -20.68 0.14 -6.20
N LEU A 389 -19.80 0.06 -7.21
CA LEU A 389 -18.61 -0.79 -7.16
C LEU A 389 -17.67 -0.39 -6.02
N LEU A 390 -17.41 0.92 -5.88
CA LEU A 390 -16.59 1.46 -4.79
C LEU A 390 -17.21 1.21 -3.42
N ALA A 391 -18.54 1.32 -3.29
CA ALA A 391 -19.24 1.05 -2.04
C ALA A 391 -19.16 -0.43 -1.67
N ILE A 392 -19.35 -1.34 -2.64
CA ILE A 392 -19.21 -2.78 -2.42
C ILE A 392 -17.78 -3.12 -1.95
N ILE A 393 -16.76 -2.63 -2.66
CA ILE A 393 -15.36 -2.86 -2.28
C ILE A 393 -15.08 -2.28 -0.90
N GLY A 394 -15.49 -1.04 -0.63
CA GLY A 394 -15.30 -0.37 0.65
C GLY A 394 -15.95 -1.12 1.82
N ILE A 395 -17.20 -1.57 1.66
CA ILE A 395 -17.91 -2.36 2.67
C ILE A 395 -17.23 -3.71 2.89
N VAL A 396 -16.92 -4.43 1.81
CA VAL A 396 -16.32 -5.77 1.89
C VAL A 396 -14.93 -5.69 2.55
N PHE A 397 -14.10 -4.73 2.14
CA PHE A 397 -12.75 -4.56 2.67
C PHE A 397 -12.72 -3.98 4.07
N THR A 398 -13.68 -3.13 4.45
CA THR A 398 -13.73 -2.61 5.82
C THR A 398 -14.22 -3.67 6.80
N LEU A 399 -15.24 -4.46 6.43
CA LEU A 399 -15.86 -5.41 7.36
C LEU A 399 -15.17 -6.77 7.39
N PHE A 400 -14.87 -7.38 6.24
CA PHE A 400 -14.45 -8.79 6.18
C PHE A 400 -12.94 -8.96 6.09
N PHE A 401 -12.24 -8.06 5.39
CA PHE A 401 -10.81 -8.19 5.16
C PHE A 401 -9.95 -8.23 6.45
N PRO A 402 -10.25 -7.45 7.50
CA PRO A 402 -9.49 -7.52 8.76
C PRO A 402 -9.58 -8.87 9.48
N ARG A 403 -10.54 -9.73 9.11
CA ARG A 403 -10.71 -11.08 9.68
C ARG A 403 -9.81 -12.13 9.02
N ILE A 404 -9.16 -11.78 7.92
CA ILE A 404 -8.24 -12.66 7.20
C ILE A 404 -6.86 -12.53 7.83
N ILE A 405 -6.18 -13.65 8.08
CA ILE A 405 -4.79 -13.64 8.58
C ILE A 405 -3.84 -13.03 7.54
N LEU A 406 -2.81 -12.32 8.01
CA LEU A 406 -1.95 -11.46 7.19
C LEU A 406 -1.37 -12.15 5.94
N ILE A 407 -0.95 -13.41 6.03
CA ILE A 407 -0.34 -14.16 4.92
C ILE A 407 -1.27 -14.29 3.70
N TRP A 408 -2.60 -14.37 3.92
CA TRP A 408 -3.57 -14.58 2.85
C TRP A 408 -4.14 -13.28 2.26
N ARG A 409 -3.98 -12.15 2.95
CA ARG A 409 -4.53 -10.85 2.51
C ARG A 409 -4.02 -10.45 1.14
N PHE A 410 -2.71 -10.58 0.89
CA PHE A 410 -2.10 -10.26 -0.39
C PHE A 410 -2.60 -11.18 -1.52
N SER A 411 -2.78 -12.47 -1.24
CA SER A 411 -3.33 -13.42 -2.21
C SER A 411 -4.78 -13.09 -2.56
N VAL A 412 -5.60 -12.71 -1.58
CA VAL A 412 -7.00 -12.31 -1.80
C VAL A 412 -7.06 -11.04 -2.64
N VAL A 413 -6.27 -10.02 -2.33
CA VAL A 413 -6.19 -8.78 -3.14
C VAL A 413 -5.74 -9.07 -4.56
N PHE A 414 -4.73 -9.92 -4.72
CA PHE A 414 -4.21 -10.29 -6.04
C PHE A 414 -5.27 -11.00 -6.88
N VAL A 415 -5.91 -12.04 -6.33
CA VAL A 415 -6.96 -12.80 -7.02
C VAL A 415 -8.15 -11.90 -7.36
N PHE A 416 -8.62 -11.09 -6.41
CA PHE A 416 -9.76 -10.19 -6.63
C PHE A 416 -9.44 -9.11 -7.68
N SER A 417 -8.22 -8.56 -7.68
CA SER A 417 -7.75 -7.63 -8.73
C SER A 417 -7.82 -8.28 -10.11
N TRP A 418 -7.32 -9.51 -10.24
CA TRP A 418 -7.34 -10.24 -11.50
C TRP A 418 -8.75 -10.54 -11.98
N VAL A 419 -9.65 -10.95 -11.08
CA VAL A 419 -11.06 -11.18 -11.42
C VAL A 419 -11.70 -9.88 -11.91
N LEU A 420 -11.50 -8.76 -11.21
CA LEU A 420 -12.03 -7.46 -11.62
C LEU A 420 -11.48 -7.02 -12.99
N LEU A 421 -10.18 -7.19 -13.23
CA LEU A 421 -9.56 -6.90 -14.53
C LEU A 421 -10.14 -7.77 -15.64
N ALA A 422 -10.30 -9.07 -15.40
CA ALA A 422 -10.86 -10.01 -16.38
C ALA A 422 -12.32 -9.68 -16.70
N VAL A 423 -13.15 -9.40 -15.68
CA VAL A 423 -14.55 -8.99 -15.85
C VAL A 423 -14.65 -7.66 -16.60
N ASN A 424 -13.82 -6.67 -16.24
CA ASN A 424 -13.81 -5.37 -16.93
C ASN A 424 -13.43 -5.52 -18.41
N PHE A 425 -12.41 -6.32 -18.70
CA PHE A 425 -11.98 -6.58 -20.07
C PHE A 425 -13.05 -7.35 -20.87
N TYR A 426 -13.73 -8.31 -20.24
CA TYR A 426 -14.85 -9.03 -20.85
C TYR A 426 -16.02 -8.11 -21.21
N VAL A 427 -16.42 -7.22 -20.30
CA VAL A 427 -17.48 -6.22 -20.51
C VAL A 427 -17.09 -5.24 -21.62
N TRP A 428 -15.83 -4.79 -21.63
CA TRP A 428 -15.29 -3.95 -22.69
C TRP A 428 -15.38 -4.61 -24.07
N GLN A 429 -14.98 -5.88 -24.17
CA GLN A 429 -14.92 -6.59 -25.44
C GLN A 429 -16.30 -7.03 -25.95
N SER A 430 -17.17 -7.51 -25.06
CA SER A 430 -18.41 -8.21 -25.43
C SER A 430 -19.64 -7.31 -25.43
N TRP A 431 -19.65 -6.27 -24.58
CA TRP A 431 -20.82 -5.39 -24.40
C TRP A 431 -20.55 -3.96 -24.88
N ASP A 432 -19.37 -3.70 -25.45
CA ASP A 432 -18.95 -2.37 -25.88
C ASP A 432 -19.10 -1.30 -24.79
N LEU A 433 -18.90 -1.68 -23.52
CA LEU A 433 -19.07 -0.78 -22.38
C LEU A 433 -17.72 -0.40 -21.77
N GLN A 434 -17.50 0.92 -21.64
CA GLN A 434 -16.37 1.48 -20.91
C GLN A 434 -16.74 1.71 -19.44
N VAL A 435 -16.28 0.81 -18.57
CA VAL A 435 -16.42 0.89 -17.11
C VAL A 435 -15.05 1.24 -16.48
N PRO A 436 -14.95 2.31 -15.69
CA PRO A 436 -13.74 2.64 -14.95
C PRO A 436 -13.43 1.58 -13.91
N LEU A 437 -12.14 1.29 -13.72
CA LEU A 437 -11.71 0.22 -12.81
C LEU A 437 -10.59 0.66 -11.88
N VAL A 438 -9.77 1.62 -12.31
CA VAL A 438 -8.59 2.04 -11.56
C VAL A 438 -8.95 2.57 -10.15
N PRO A 439 -10.00 3.40 -9.96
CA PRO A 439 -10.40 3.83 -8.62
C PRO A 439 -10.73 2.67 -7.68
N ALA A 440 -11.38 1.62 -8.20
CA ALA A 440 -11.74 0.43 -7.42
C ALA A 440 -10.51 -0.38 -6.99
N LEU A 441 -9.55 -0.61 -7.90
CA LEU A 441 -8.30 -1.30 -7.58
C LEU A 441 -7.44 -0.51 -6.58
N LEU A 442 -7.36 0.81 -6.75
CA LEU A 442 -6.60 1.66 -5.85
C LEU A 442 -7.25 1.80 -4.48
N LEU A 443 -8.58 1.89 -4.40
CA LEU A 443 -9.29 1.83 -3.12
C LEU A 443 -8.94 0.53 -2.38
N MET A 444 -9.04 -0.60 -3.06
CA MET A 444 -8.71 -1.91 -2.50
C MET A 444 -7.27 -1.98 -1.97
N LEU A 445 -6.30 -1.49 -2.75
CA LEU A 445 -4.90 -1.44 -2.35
C LEU A 445 -4.67 -0.51 -1.14
N HIS A 446 -5.30 0.67 -1.13
CA HIS A 446 -5.16 1.63 -0.02
C HIS A 446 -5.78 1.11 1.26
N LEU A 447 -6.97 0.50 1.20
CA LEU A 447 -7.61 -0.10 2.38
C LEU A 447 -6.75 -1.24 2.94
N THR A 448 -6.16 -2.07 2.07
CA THR A 448 -5.24 -3.14 2.46
C THR A 448 -3.99 -2.57 3.15
N PHE A 449 -3.41 -1.51 2.59
CA PHE A 449 -2.24 -0.85 3.15
C PHE A 449 -2.53 -0.27 4.54
N ILE A 450 -3.63 0.47 4.68
CA ILE A 450 -4.06 1.05 5.95
C ILE A 450 -4.26 -0.06 7.00
N ASP A 451 -5.06 -1.08 6.67
CA ASP A 451 -5.36 -2.15 7.63
C ASP A 451 -4.09 -2.92 8.07
N THR A 452 -3.21 -3.23 7.12
CA THR A 452 -1.93 -3.90 7.41
C THR A 452 -1.01 -3.03 8.27
N ALA A 453 -0.93 -1.73 7.99
CA ALA A 453 -0.15 -0.79 8.78
C ALA A 453 -0.68 -0.71 10.23
N PHE A 454 -2.00 -0.58 10.41
CA PHE A 454 -2.61 -0.54 11.74
C PHE A 454 -2.35 -1.82 12.55
N GLU A 455 -2.36 -3.00 11.91
CA GLU A 455 -2.04 -4.27 12.55
C GLU A 455 -0.55 -4.32 12.94
N TRP A 456 0.35 -3.96 12.03
CA TRP A 456 1.79 -3.95 12.27
C TRP A 456 2.20 -2.99 13.41
N PHE A 457 1.71 -1.75 13.37
CA PHE A 457 1.96 -0.77 14.44
C PHE A 457 1.35 -1.24 15.77
N GLY A 458 0.16 -1.84 15.75
CA GLY A 458 -0.46 -2.42 16.94
C GLY A 458 0.40 -3.51 17.59
N VAL A 459 0.99 -4.39 16.79
CA VAL A 459 1.93 -5.43 17.26
C VAL A 459 3.22 -4.81 17.81
N SER A 460 3.80 -3.83 17.09
CA SER A 460 5.06 -3.19 17.51
C SER A 460 4.92 -2.44 18.83
N LEU A 461 3.81 -1.73 19.06
CA LEU A 461 3.58 -1.00 20.30
C LEU A 461 3.42 -1.94 21.50
N LYS A 462 2.78 -3.10 21.31
CA LYS A 462 2.67 -4.14 22.36
C LYS A 462 4.04 -4.67 22.75
N ARG A 463 4.88 -5.01 21.76
CA ARG A 463 6.25 -5.50 21.99
C ARG A 463 7.11 -4.49 22.76
N ASN A 464 7.11 -3.23 22.34
CA ASN A 464 7.91 -2.19 22.99
C ASN A 464 7.50 -1.95 24.45
N LYS A 465 6.19 -1.98 24.76
CA LYS A 465 5.72 -1.87 26.14
C LYS A 465 6.26 -3.01 27.01
N MET A 466 6.28 -4.23 26.48
CA MET A 466 6.75 -5.41 27.20
C MET A 466 8.27 -5.37 27.47
N CYS A 467 9.06 -4.98 26.47
CA CYS A 467 10.50 -4.75 26.64
C CYS A 467 10.79 -3.65 27.67
N ASN A 468 10.00 -2.56 27.71
CA ASN A 468 10.20 -1.49 28.69
C ASN A 468 9.86 -1.93 30.12
N SER A 469 8.86 -2.80 30.32
CA SER A 469 8.47 -3.28 31.65
C SER A 469 9.34 -4.41 32.20
N PHE A 470 9.87 -5.29 31.34
CA PHE A 470 10.58 -6.51 31.77
C PHE A 470 12.01 -6.67 31.24
N GLY A 471 12.43 -5.81 30.31
CA GLY A 471 13.70 -5.96 29.58
C GLY A 471 14.97 -5.88 30.44
N LYS A 472 14.87 -5.44 31.70
CA LYS A 472 15.98 -5.43 32.66
C LYS A 472 16.06 -6.70 33.52
N HIS A 473 15.01 -7.52 33.52
CA HIS A 473 14.84 -8.64 34.47
C HIS A 473 14.76 -10.01 33.78
N LEU A 474 14.37 -10.04 32.51
CA LEU A 474 14.17 -11.26 31.72
C LEU A 474 15.12 -11.32 30.52
N SER A 475 15.47 -12.54 30.11
CA SER A 475 16.15 -12.75 28.84
C SER A 475 15.21 -12.46 27.66
N ILE A 476 15.78 -12.16 26.49
CA ILE A 476 15.02 -11.89 25.25
C ILE A 476 14.12 -13.08 24.89
N SER A 477 14.61 -14.31 25.08
CA SER A 477 13.83 -15.53 24.81
C SER A 477 12.62 -15.68 25.73
N MET A 478 12.74 -15.29 27.01
CA MET A 478 11.62 -15.30 27.95
C MET A 478 10.60 -14.19 27.65
N ILE A 479 11.05 -13.03 27.14
CA ILE A 479 10.16 -11.96 26.68
C ILE A 479 9.34 -12.44 25.47
N ASP A 480 9.99 -13.07 24.48
CA ASP A 480 9.31 -13.59 23.29
C ASP A 480 8.29 -14.69 23.66
N GLU A 481 8.61 -15.57 24.62
CA GLU A 481 7.71 -16.59 25.16
C GLU A 481 6.47 -15.97 25.83
N LEU A 482 6.66 -14.93 26.65
CA LEU A 482 5.53 -14.20 27.25
C LEU A 482 4.67 -13.49 26.19
N VAL A 483 5.28 -12.90 25.16
CA VAL A 483 4.54 -12.28 24.04
C VAL A 483 3.69 -13.32 23.30
N GLN A 484 4.22 -14.53 23.08
CA GLN A 484 3.53 -15.60 22.34
C GLN A 484 2.37 -16.23 23.11
N THR A 485 2.55 -16.48 24.40
CA THR A 485 1.52 -17.10 25.25
C THR A 485 0.32 -16.21 25.52
N GLY A 486 0.38 -14.91 25.19
CA GLY A 486 -0.74 -13.99 25.36
C GLY A 486 -1.09 -13.72 26.83
N HIS A 487 -0.27 -14.20 27.78
CA HIS A 487 -0.28 -13.76 29.17
C HIS A 487 0.28 -12.33 29.24
N LEU A 488 -0.50 -11.39 28.67
CA LEU A 488 -0.47 -10.01 29.10
C LEU A 488 -0.75 -10.05 30.59
N LEU A 489 0.29 -9.77 31.38
CA LEU A 489 0.19 -9.73 32.82
C LEU A 489 -0.95 -8.77 33.18
N SER A 490 -2.10 -9.34 33.56
CA SER A 490 -3.04 -8.61 34.37
C SER A 490 -2.26 -8.11 35.58
N THR A 491 -2.54 -6.89 36.03
CA THR A 491 -2.03 -6.31 37.28
C THR A 491 -2.33 -7.17 38.52
N SER A 492 -2.97 -8.34 38.35
CA SER A 492 -3.20 -9.33 39.38
C SER A 492 -1.91 -10.08 39.72
N SER A 493 -1.59 -10.09 41.00
CA SER A 493 -0.57 -10.98 41.56
C SER A 493 -0.97 -12.46 41.39
N GLU A 494 -0.05 -13.29 40.92
CA GLU A 494 -0.24 -14.74 40.82
C GLU A 494 0.61 -15.47 41.85
N GLN A 495 0.03 -16.50 42.48
CA GLN A 495 0.76 -17.42 43.34
C GLN A 495 1.30 -18.57 42.51
N ARG A 496 2.62 -18.78 42.56
CA ARG A 496 3.30 -19.88 41.88
C ARG A 496 4.37 -20.48 42.76
N GLU A 497 4.66 -21.75 42.55
CA GLU A 497 5.84 -22.37 43.14
C GLU A 497 7.08 -21.84 42.42
N THR A 498 8.09 -21.43 43.18
CA THR A 498 9.27 -20.74 42.65
C THR A 498 10.49 -21.12 43.48
N THR A 499 11.62 -21.31 42.80
CA THR A 499 12.91 -21.42 43.49
C THR A 499 13.57 -20.07 43.52
N VAL A 500 13.88 -19.60 44.73
CA VAL A 500 14.55 -18.34 45.01
C VAL A 500 16.01 -18.63 45.32
N VAL A 501 16.92 -17.88 44.71
CA VAL A 501 18.36 -17.91 45.00
C VAL A 501 18.80 -16.52 45.45
N MET A 502 19.45 -16.44 46.60
CA MET A 502 20.22 -15.29 47.00
C MET A 502 21.71 -15.62 46.85
N VAL A 503 22.43 -14.76 46.15
CA VAL A 503 23.90 -14.78 46.05
C VAL A 503 24.41 -13.57 46.80
N SER A 504 25.43 -13.71 47.64
CA SER A 504 26.09 -12.59 48.31
C SER A 504 27.60 -12.78 48.35
N VAL A 505 28.35 -11.69 48.42
CA VAL A 505 29.81 -11.75 48.59
C VAL A 505 30.16 -11.77 50.07
N ARG A 506 31.01 -12.72 50.47
CA ARG A 506 31.52 -12.82 51.84
C ARG A 506 32.35 -11.58 52.20
N ASP A 507 32.15 -11.05 53.42
CA ASP A 507 32.88 -9.88 53.96
C ASP A 507 32.79 -8.60 53.09
N PHE A 508 31.72 -8.44 52.29
CA PHE A 508 31.58 -7.32 51.34
C PHE A 508 31.86 -5.94 51.93
N TYR A 509 31.27 -5.61 53.10
CA TYR A 509 31.40 -4.28 53.69
C TYR A 509 32.84 -3.95 54.09
N ARG A 510 33.61 -4.95 54.52
CA ARG A 510 35.03 -4.77 54.83
C ARG A 510 35.80 -4.44 53.55
N LEU A 511 35.56 -5.19 52.48
CA LEU A 511 36.19 -4.99 51.19
C LEU A 511 35.84 -3.64 50.56
N ALA A 512 34.59 -3.20 50.69
CA ALA A 512 34.14 -1.93 50.16
C ALA A 512 34.82 -0.72 50.83
N HIS A 513 35.29 -0.85 52.08
CA HIS A 513 36.08 0.19 52.76
C HIS A 513 37.53 0.26 52.26
N ASP A 514 38.08 -0.87 51.81
CA ASP A 514 39.48 -0.98 51.38
C ASP A 514 39.68 -0.58 49.90
N LEU A 515 38.60 -0.42 49.13
CA LEU A 515 38.63 -0.07 47.70
C LEU A 515 38.31 1.40 47.44
N SER A 516 38.99 2.00 46.45
CA SER A 516 38.57 3.31 45.93
C SER A 516 37.23 3.22 45.18
N PRO A 517 36.45 4.32 45.06
CA PRO A 517 35.15 4.27 44.38
C PRO A 517 35.18 3.68 42.97
N GLY A 518 36.19 4.02 42.17
CA GLY A 518 36.35 3.46 40.82
C GLY A 518 36.74 1.98 40.80
N GLN A 519 37.56 1.52 41.76
CA GLN A 519 37.89 0.10 41.89
C GLN A 519 36.69 -0.71 42.39
N LEU A 520 35.89 -0.15 43.31
CA LEU A 520 34.67 -0.77 43.79
C LEU A 520 33.64 -0.95 42.66
N GLU A 521 33.45 0.08 41.82
CA GLU A 521 32.55 0.00 40.65
C GLU A 521 33.00 -1.09 39.66
N GLN A 522 34.29 -1.08 39.28
CA GLN A 522 34.85 -2.10 38.38
C GLN A 522 34.73 -3.51 38.95
N TRP A 523 34.95 -3.64 40.25
CA TRP A 523 34.87 -4.92 40.95
C TRP A 523 33.43 -5.44 41.02
N ILE A 524 32.47 -4.58 41.39
CA ILE A 524 31.03 -4.92 41.40
C ILE A 524 30.58 -5.36 40.01
N HIS A 525 30.91 -4.60 38.97
CA HIS A 525 30.59 -4.96 37.59
C HIS A 525 31.20 -6.32 37.21
N GLY A 526 32.46 -6.53 37.58
CA GLY A 526 33.26 -7.70 37.21
C GLY A 526 32.70 -9.04 37.70
N PHE A 527 31.99 -9.07 38.83
CA PHE A 527 31.34 -10.30 39.30
C PHE A 527 29.83 -10.31 39.02
N LEU A 528 29.11 -9.18 39.09
CA LEU A 528 27.66 -9.16 38.84
C LEU A 528 27.29 -9.59 37.42
N THR A 529 28.05 -9.12 36.41
CA THR A 529 27.77 -9.38 35.00
C THR A 529 27.83 -10.88 34.66
N PRO A 530 28.95 -11.60 34.91
CA PRO A 530 29.03 -13.02 34.58
C PRO A 530 28.03 -13.87 35.39
N LEU A 531 27.72 -13.49 36.63
CA LEU A 531 26.69 -14.19 37.41
C LEU A 531 25.29 -13.98 36.82
N THR A 532 24.97 -12.75 36.40
CA THR A 532 23.69 -12.43 35.75
C THR A 532 23.53 -13.15 34.40
N GLU A 533 24.60 -13.26 33.62
CA GLU A 533 24.62 -14.07 32.39
C GLU A 533 24.27 -15.55 32.67
N ILE A 534 24.82 -16.12 33.75
CA ILE A 534 24.52 -17.50 34.15
C ILE A 534 23.06 -17.62 34.61
N ILE A 535 22.53 -16.65 35.39
CA ILE A 535 21.12 -16.63 35.77
C ILE A 535 20.24 -16.74 34.53
N HIS A 536 20.48 -15.91 33.51
CA HIS A 536 19.71 -15.94 32.27
C HIS A 536 19.93 -17.21 31.45
N GLN A 537 21.16 -17.74 31.38
CA GLN A 537 21.47 -18.98 30.67
C GLN A 537 20.64 -20.16 31.19
N TYR A 538 20.41 -20.21 32.50
CA TYR A 538 19.63 -21.25 33.15
C TYR A 538 18.16 -20.84 33.39
N ARG A 539 17.60 -19.95 32.56
CA ARG A 539 16.18 -19.51 32.61
C ARG A 539 15.76 -18.85 33.93
N GLY A 540 16.69 -18.21 34.63
CA GLY A 540 16.41 -17.42 35.82
C GLY A 540 15.98 -15.99 35.49
N THR A 541 15.12 -15.44 36.32
CA THR A 541 14.65 -14.05 36.32
C THR A 541 15.45 -13.27 37.36
N LEU A 542 16.08 -12.16 36.94
CA LEU A 542 16.79 -11.28 37.85
C LEU A 542 15.79 -10.46 38.67
N GLY A 543 15.85 -10.60 39.98
CA GLY A 543 15.04 -9.83 40.91
C GLY A 543 15.67 -8.49 41.23
N GLN A 544 16.15 -8.37 42.46
CA GLN A 544 16.76 -7.15 42.99
C GLN A 544 18.22 -7.39 43.34
N HIS A 545 19.01 -6.33 43.26
CA HIS A 545 20.38 -6.32 43.80
C HIS A 545 20.45 -5.34 44.98
N HIS A 546 21.17 -5.73 46.03
CA HIS A 546 21.44 -4.88 47.18
C HIS A 546 22.93 -4.97 47.50
N GLY A 547 23.68 -3.90 47.21
CA GLY A 547 25.15 -3.92 47.32
C GLY A 547 25.75 -5.02 46.44
N ALA A 548 26.48 -5.97 47.04
CA ALA A 548 27.04 -7.13 46.36
C ALA A 548 26.18 -8.40 46.44
N SER A 549 24.87 -8.26 46.71
CA SER A 549 23.93 -9.38 46.72
C SER A 549 23.01 -9.37 45.51
N ILE A 550 22.76 -10.54 44.92
CA ILE A 550 21.82 -10.76 43.83
C ILE A 550 20.69 -11.67 44.32
N LEU A 551 19.45 -11.22 44.17
CA LEU A 551 18.26 -12.05 44.36
C LEU A 551 17.69 -12.45 42.99
N ALA A 552 17.52 -13.74 42.75
CA ALA A 552 17.05 -14.30 41.49
C ALA A 552 15.98 -15.39 41.70
N TYR A 553 15.13 -15.58 40.69
CA TYR A 553 13.95 -16.45 40.76
C TYR A 553 13.85 -17.38 39.55
N TRP A 554 13.38 -18.61 39.76
CA TRP A 554 13.08 -19.58 38.70
C TRP A 554 11.63 -20.06 38.83
N GLY A 555 10.91 -20.15 37.70
CA GLY A 555 9.49 -20.51 37.64
C GLY A 555 8.52 -19.31 37.55
N VAL A 556 9.06 -18.09 37.58
CA VAL A 556 8.30 -16.83 37.38
C VAL A 556 9.11 -15.83 36.54
N PRO A 557 8.46 -14.97 35.75
CA PRO A 557 7.05 -14.99 35.36
C PRO A 557 6.71 -16.04 34.30
N VAL A 558 7.74 -16.63 33.67
CA VAL A 558 7.60 -17.76 32.73
C VAL A 558 7.58 -19.06 33.52
N ASP A 559 6.66 -19.95 33.17
CA ASP A 559 6.55 -21.26 33.81
C ASP A 559 7.77 -22.15 33.49
N ASP A 560 8.27 -22.84 34.50
CA ASP A 560 9.41 -23.74 34.40
C ASP A 560 9.28 -24.89 35.39
N ALA A 561 8.72 -26.02 34.92
CA ALA A 561 8.57 -27.23 35.73
C ALA A 561 9.90 -27.79 36.29
N LYS A 562 11.06 -27.33 35.79
CA LYS A 562 12.39 -27.71 36.28
C LYS A 562 13.09 -26.58 37.05
N HIS A 563 12.34 -25.60 37.56
CA HIS A 563 12.87 -24.40 38.22
C HIS A 563 13.91 -24.72 39.31
N GLY A 564 13.66 -25.72 40.16
CA GLY A 564 14.60 -26.13 41.22
C GLY A 564 15.93 -26.69 40.68
N ARG A 565 15.87 -27.52 39.63
CA ARG A 565 17.06 -28.10 39.00
C ARG A 565 17.86 -27.03 38.25
N ASN A 566 17.17 -26.11 37.57
CA ASN A 566 17.79 -25.01 36.85
C ASN A 566 18.49 -24.03 37.81
N ALA A 567 17.86 -23.68 38.93
CA ALA A 567 18.47 -22.87 39.98
C ALA A 567 19.75 -23.51 40.56
N LEU A 568 19.71 -24.80 40.90
CA LEU A 568 20.89 -25.51 41.40
C LEU A 568 22.00 -25.61 40.34
N SER A 569 21.64 -25.87 39.07
CA SER A 569 22.61 -25.89 37.96
C SER A 569 23.26 -24.52 37.78
N ALA A 570 22.48 -23.45 37.89
CA ALA A 570 22.97 -22.08 37.82
C ALA A 570 23.97 -21.81 38.96
N VAL A 571 23.64 -22.16 40.21
CA VAL A 571 24.54 -21.97 41.36
C VAL A 571 25.84 -22.76 41.20
N MET A 572 25.79 -24.03 40.77
CA MET A 572 27.00 -24.80 40.50
C MET A 572 27.87 -24.18 39.39
N ALA A 573 27.24 -23.66 38.34
CA ALA A 573 27.94 -22.94 37.26
C ALA A 573 28.53 -21.61 37.74
N MET A 574 27.84 -20.89 38.64
CA MET A 574 28.34 -19.65 39.25
C MET A 574 29.57 -19.91 40.10
N ILE A 575 29.58 -20.97 40.92
CA ILE A 575 30.74 -21.35 41.73
C ILE A 575 31.95 -21.62 40.84
N ALA A 576 31.78 -22.47 39.82
CA ALA A 576 32.85 -22.79 38.86
C ALA A 576 33.31 -21.56 38.05
N LYS A 577 32.41 -20.59 37.80
CA LYS A 577 32.75 -19.33 37.13
C LYS A 577 33.54 -18.41 38.07
N MET A 578 33.15 -18.29 39.32
CA MET A 578 33.86 -17.48 40.32
C MET A 578 35.28 -17.99 40.53
N GLU A 579 35.49 -19.31 40.61
CA GLU A 579 36.84 -19.92 40.68
C GLU A 579 37.75 -19.47 39.53
N LYS A 580 37.22 -19.37 38.31
CA LYS A 580 37.99 -18.89 37.15
C LYS A 580 38.24 -17.38 37.17
N LEU A 581 37.32 -16.62 37.76
CA LEU A 581 37.45 -15.17 37.89
C LEU A 581 38.44 -14.77 38.99
N GLU A 582 38.77 -15.68 39.92
CA GLU A 582 39.79 -15.43 40.95
C GLU A 582 41.14 -15.06 40.29
N ASP A 583 41.57 -15.80 39.27
CA ASP A 583 42.81 -15.51 38.53
C ASP A 583 42.77 -14.14 37.84
N GLU A 584 41.61 -13.78 37.27
CA GLU A 584 41.40 -12.50 36.59
C GLU A 584 41.42 -11.32 37.56
N PHE A 585 40.81 -11.47 38.74
CA PHE A 585 40.86 -10.45 39.79
C PHE A 585 42.28 -10.29 40.33
N GLN A 586 43.02 -11.38 40.55
CA GLN A 586 44.42 -11.32 40.97
C GLN A 586 45.29 -10.56 39.97
N MET A 587 45.17 -10.86 38.66
CA MET A 587 45.93 -10.17 37.62
C MET A 587 45.63 -8.66 37.54
N ARG A 588 44.42 -8.25 37.91
CA ARG A 588 44.00 -6.84 37.92
C ARG A 588 44.26 -6.13 39.25
N GLY A 589 44.87 -6.82 40.24
CA GLY A 589 45.10 -6.27 41.57
C GLY A 589 43.81 -6.02 42.36
N LEU A 590 42.74 -6.75 42.04
CA LEU A 590 41.45 -6.69 42.71
C LEU A 590 41.32 -7.82 43.74
N PRO A 591 40.55 -7.63 44.82
CA PRO A 591 40.39 -8.64 45.86
C PRO A 591 39.64 -9.86 45.34
N VAL A 592 40.20 -11.05 45.64
CA VAL A 592 39.57 -12.34 45.36
C VAL A 592 38.55 -12.64 46.45
N VAL A 593 37.34 -13.00 46.04
CA VAL A 593 36.25 -13.30 46.97
C VAL A 593 35.48 -14.54 46.58
N LYS A 594 34.95 -15.19 47.62
CA LYS A 594 33.98 -16.27 47.47
C LYS A 594 32.58 -15.73 47.67
N CYS A 595 31.69 -16.09 46.76
CA CYS A 595 30.27 -15.89 46.94
C CYS A 595 29.69 -16.99 47.83
N ILE A 596 28.71 -16.61 48.62
CA ILE A 596 27.83 -17.50 49.37
C ILE A 596 26.45 -17.51 48.72
N TYR A 597 25.75 -18.63 48.84
CA TYR A 597 24.51 -18.90 48.12
C TYR A 597 23.48 -19.50 49.08
N ALA A 598 22.25 -19.02 49.01
CA ALA A 598 21.12 -19.61 49.72
C ALA A 598 19.98 -19.89 48.72
N ILE A 599 19.41 -21.09 48.78
CA ILE A 599 18.40 -21.54 47.82
C ILE A 599 17.21 -22.13 48.56
N GLN A 600 16.01 -21.62 48.27
CA GLN A 600 14.77 -22.15 48.82
C GLN A 600 13.66 -22.21 47.77
N THR A 601 12.81 -23.22 47.88
CA THR A 601 11.66 -23.41 47.00
C THR A 601 10.38 -23.29 47.80
N GLY A 602 9.40 -22.58 47.25
CA GLY A 602 8.06 -22.56 47.82
C GLY A 602 7.12 -21.65 47.04
N THR A 603 5.90 -21.53 47.52
CA THR A 603 4.89 -20.67 46.89
C THR A 603 5.21 -19.21 47.16
N VAL A 604 5.34 -18.44 46.08
CA VAL A 604 5.55 -17.00 46.11
C VAL A 604 4.42 -16.30 45.36
N THR A 605 4.18 -15.05 45.72
CA THR A 605 3.29 -14.15 45.00
C THR A 605 4.15 -13.28 44.09
N SER A 606 3.95 -13.37 42.78
CA SER A 606 4.70 -12.59 41.79
C SER A 606 3.76 -11.67 40.99
N GLY A 607 4.24 -10.48 40.64
CA GLY A 607 3.46 -9.53 39.84
C GLY A 607 4.12 -8.15 39.78
N VAL A 608 3.54 -7.27 38.97
CA VAL A 608 3.96 -5.85 38.91
C VAL A 608 3.37 -5.12 40.11
N MET A 609 4.22 -4.69 41.03
CA MET A 609 3.84 -4.06 42.30
C MET A 609 4.52 -2.70 42.46
N GLY A 610 3.88 -1.76 43.17
CA GLY A 610 4.42 -0.43 43.43
C GLY A 610 3.36 0.67 43.40
N SER A 611 3.80 1.93 43.37
CA SER A 611 2.91 3.08 43.21
C SER A 611 2.66 3.39 41.73
N ASP A 612 1.71 4.27 41.43
CA ASP A 612 1.44 4.68 40.03
C ASP A 612 2.64 5.34 39.34
N PHE A 613 3.58 5.88 40.12
CA PHE A 613 4.80 6.51 39.63
C PHE A 613 5.98 5.54 39.52
N HIS A 614 5.95 4.42 40.22
CA HIS A 614 7.05 3.46 40.25
C HIS A 614 6.51 2.04 40.44
N ARG A 615 6.41 1.31 39.32
CA ARG A 615 5.95 -0.08 39.25
C ARG A 615 7.10 -0.97 38.81
N GLU A 616 7.34 -2.04 39.55
CA GLU A 616 8.38 -3.01 39.26
C GLU A 616 7.85 -4.42 39.40
N PHE A 617 8.41 -5.37 38.65
CA PHE A 617 8.13 -6.79 38.89
C PHE A 617 8.74 -7.20 40.23
N LYS A 618 7.91 -7.67 41.14
CA LYS A 618 8.34 -8.13 42.48
C LYS A 618 7.81 -9.53 42.75
N VAL A 619 8.60 -10.25 43.53
CA VAL A 619 8.27 -11.57 44.06
C VAL A 619 8.30 -11.46 45.57
N LEU A 620 7.18 -11.79 46.22
CA LEU A 620 7.00 -11.72 47.66
C LEU A 620 6.58 -13.09 48.19
N GLY A 621 7.10 -13.47 49.35
CA GLY A 621 6.69 -14.69 50.01
C GLY A 621 7.73 -15.17 51.01
N GLU A 622 7.31 -16.11 51.86
CA GLU A 622 8.15 -16.75 52.87
C GLU A 622 9.49 -17.29 52.31
N PRO A 623 9.56 -17.93 51.11
CA PRO A 623 10.84 -18.40 50.56
C PRO A 623 11.87 -17.29 50.34
N VAL A 624 11.42 -16.06 50.02
CA VAL A 624 12.32 -14.91 49.79
C VAL A 624 12.96 -14.45 51.09
N GLN A 625 12.18 -14.43 52.18
CA GLN A 625 12.70 -14.07 53.49
C GLN A 625 13.62 -15.17 54.03
N GLN A 626 13.24 -16.44 53.88
CA GLN A 626 14.07 -17.57 54.31
C GLN A 626 15.45 -17.58 53.65
N VAL A 627 15.58 -17.30 52.35
CA VAL A 627 16.92 -17.23 51.72
C VAL A 627 17.74 -16.04 52.24
N GLN A 628 17.09 -14.92 52.59
CA GLN A 628 17.75 -13.76 53.20
C GLN A 628 18.26 -14.10 54.61
N SER A 629 17.50 -14.83 55.42
CA SER A 629 18.00 -15.27 56.73
C SER A 629 19.09 -16.34 56.58
N MET A 630 18.94 -17.28 55.66
CA MET A 630 19.91 -18.36 55.42
C MET A 630 21.26 -17.84 54.96
N ILE A 631 21.33 -16.77 54.17
CA ILE A 631 22.61 -16.24 53.67
C ILE A 631 23.54 -15.82 54.81
N SER A 632 22.98 -15.22 55.87
CA SER A 632 23.73 -14.80 57.06
C SER A 632 24.25 -15.99 57.87
N LEU A 633 23.63 -17.16 57.74
CA LEU A 633 24.03 -18.38 58.44
C LEU A 633 25.15 -19.13 57.74
N VAL A 634 25.39 -18.89 56.44
CA VAL A 634 26.41 -19.61 55.66
C VAL A 634 27.79 -19.51 56.31
N GLU A 635 28.11 -18.37 56.93
CA GLU A 635 29.39 -18.13 57.61
C GLU A 635 29.64 -19.08 58.80
N GLY A 636 28.57 -19.53 59.46
CA GLY A 636 28.64 -20.50 60.55
C GLY A 636 28.90 -21.94 60.09
N TYR A 637 28.83 -22.20 58.78
CA TYR A 637 29.03 -23.51 58.19
C TYR A 637 30.25 -23.52 57.26
N SER A 638 30.75 -24.71 56.98
CA SER A 638 31.93 -24.91 56.14
C SER A 638 31.59 -25.07 54.65
N THR A 639 30.51 -24.43 54.21
CA THR A 639 30.00 -24.53 52.85
C THR A 639 29.87 -23.15 52.20
N LEU A 640 29.75 -23.14 50.87
CA LEU A 640 29.38 -21.93 50.13
C LEU A 640 27.88 -21.88 49.84
N VAL A 641 27.17 -23.00 49.93
CA VAL A 641 25.77 -23.11 49.49
C VAL A 641 24.91 -23.74 50.56
N LEU A 642 23.85 -23.05 50.96
CA LEU A 642 22.76 -23.60 51.77
C LEU A 642 21.52 -23.83 50.92
N VAL A 643 20.99 -25.03 51.00
CA VAL A 643 19.78 -25.47 50.29
C VAL A 643 18.74 -25.87 51.31
N GLY A 644 17.54 -25.31 51.20
CA GLY A 644 16.42 -25.69 52.06
C GLY A 644 15.76 -27.00 51.62
N GLU A 645 15.01 -27.62 52.54
CA GLU A 645 14.41 -28.93 52.36
C GLU A 645 13.50 -29.06 51.12
N ARG A 646 12.69 -28.03 50.85
CA ARG A 646 11.78 -28.04 49.69
C ARG A 646 12.53 -28.06 48.36
N THR A 647 13.66 -27.34 48.26
CA THR A 647 14.53 -27.39 47.07
C THR A 647 15.19 -28.76 46.92
N LYS A 648 15.63 -29.37 48.03
CA LYS A 648 16.17 -30.74 48.01
C LYS A 648 15.11 -31.76 47.58
N ALA A 649 13.86 -31.57 47.98
CA ALA A 649 12.74 -32.44 47.60
C ALA A 649 12.38 -32.29 46.12
N SER A 650 12.51 -31.10 45.53
CA SER A 650 12.17 -30.83 44.13
C SER A 650 13.22 -31.33 43.12
N VAL A 651 14.42 -31.75 43.57
CA VAL A 651 15.53 -32.17 42.70
C VAL A 651 16.09 -33.53 43.12
N SER A 652 15.62 -34.59 42.47
CA SER A 652 15.96 -35.99 42.82
C SER A 652 17.33 -36.47 42.33
N ASP A 653 17.89 -35.82 41.33
CA ASP A 653 19.14 -36.18 40.66
C ASP A 653 20.39 -35.48 41.23
N MET A 654 20.22 -34.64 42.25
CA MET A 654 21.30 -34.01 43.01
C MET A 654 21.57 -34.77 44.32
N VAL A 655 22.84 -34.96 44.66
CA VAL A 655 23.26 -35.52 45.96
C VAL A 655 23.48 -34.37 46.93
N PHE A 656 22.90 -34.48 48.13
CA PHE A 656 22.98 -33.47 49.17
C PHE A 656 23.62 -34.03 50.44
N ARG A 657 24.36 -33.19 51.16
CA ARG A 657 24.80 -33.47 52.53
C ARG A 657 23.97 -32.61 53.48
N GLU A 658 23.23 -33.24 54.38
CA GLU A 658 22.53 -32.54 55.46
C GLU A 658 23.53 -31.85 56.38
N LEU A 659 23.41 -30.54 56.56
CA LEU A 659 24.34 -29.77 57.38
C LEU A 659 23.83 -29.60 58.80
N ASP A 660 22.56 -29.25 58.97
CA ASP A 660 21.98 -29.01 60.28
C ASP A 660 20.45 -28.95 60.24
N LEU A 661 19.84 -28.94 61.44
CA LEU A 661 18.43 -28.61 61.65
C LEU A 661 18.36 -27.30 62.43
N ILE A 662 17.90 -26.22 61.80
CA ILE A 662 17.91 -24.87 62.36
C ILE A 662 16.49 -24.35 62.57
N VAL A 663 16.34 -23.40 63.49
CA VAL A 663 15.12 -22.59 63.61
C VAL A 663 15.51 -21.19 63.15
N LEU A 664 14.85 -20.71 62.09
CA LEU A 664 15.08 -19.36 61.57
C LEU A 664 14.34 -18.35 62.45
N GLU A 665 14.80 -17.09 62.51
CA GLU A 665 14.13 -16.06 63.32
C GLU A 665 12.66 -15.86 62.93
N GLU A 666 12.32 -16.16 61.68
CA GLU A 666 11.02 -15.89 61.08
C GLU A 666 10.03 -17.07 61.19
N SER A 667 10.46 -18.22 61.71
CA SER A 667 9.59 -19.40 61.87
C SER A 667 10.03 -20.25 63.07
N ASP A 668 9.07 -20.63 63.91
CA ASP A 668 9.29 -21.58 65.02
C ASP A 668 9.43 -23.03 64.54
N GLU A 669 9.16 -23.31 63.25
CA GLU A 669 9.34 -24.64 62.67
C GLU A 669 10.80 -24.93 62.35
N PRO A 670 11.31 -26.13 62.70
CA PRO A 670 12.67 -26.50 62.40
C PRO A 670 12.85 -26.82 60.91
N VAL A 671 13.82 -26.16 60.27
CA VAL A 671 14.15 -26.31 58.85
C VAL A 671 15.49 -27.04 58.71
N SER A 672 15.50 -28.13 57.97
CA SER A 672 16.76 -28.79 57.59
C SER A 672 17.45 -28.02 56.47
N ILE A 673 18.74 -27.76 56.66
CA ILE A 673 19.62 -27.16 55.66
C ILE A 673 20.62 -28.18 55.13
N TYR A 674 20.91 -28.07 53.84
CA TYR A 674 21.73 -29.03 53.10
C TYR A 674 22.78 -28.29 52.27
N GLU A 675 23.93 -28.91 52.02
CA GLU A 675 24.83 -28.50 50.94
C GLU A 675 24.66 -29.42 49.72
N PRO A 676 24.65 -28.87 48.49
CA PRO A 676 24.68 -29.67 47.27
C PRO A 676 26.12 -30.18 47.04
N VAL A 677 26.28 -31.50 46.91
CA VAL A 677 27.59 -32.14 46.69
C VAL A 677 27.90 -32.27 45.20
N GLY A 678 26.88 -32.48 44.38
CA GLY A 678 27.00 -32.66 42.94
C GLY A 678 25.89 -33.56 42.39
N PHE A 679 25.72 -33.53 41.07
CA PHE A 679 24.75 -34.40 40.40
C PHE A 679 25.16 -35.87 40.55
N ARG A 680 24.17 -36.77 40.66
CA ARG A 680 24.39 -38.18 41.02
C ARG A 680 25.35 -38.91 40.08
N ASP A 681 25.38 -38.51 38.81
CA ASP A 681 26.30 -39.01 37.77
C ASP A 681 27.75 -38.56 37.96
N GLN A 682 27.99 -37.51 38.74
CA GLN A 682 29.31 -36.92 38.99
C GLN A 682 29.87 -37.27 40.38
N VAL A 683 29.04 -37.83 41.28
CA VAL A 683 29.46 -38.22 42.62
C VAL A 683 29.95 -39.67 42.64
N GLY A 684 31.26 -39.87 42.78
CA GLY A 684 31.87 -41.20 42.86
C GLY A 684 31.37 -42.05 44.04
N ALA A 685 31.47 -43.37 43.90
CA ALA A 685 30.99 -44.35 44.89
C ALA A 685 31.59 -44.17 46.30
N GLU A 686 32.85 -43.72 46.38
CA GLU A 686 33.52 -43.42 47.64
C GLU A 686 32.90 -42.23 48.38
N LYS A 687 32.62 -41.12 47.66
CA LYS A 687 31.96 -39.93 48.24
C LYS A 687 30.54 -40.26 48.70
N SER A 688 29.79 -41.04 47.92
CA SER A 688 28.43 -41.48 48.28
C SER A 688 28.43 -42.34 49.56
N SER A 689 29.31 -43.34 49.64
CA SER A 689 29.43 -44.20 50.85
C SER A 689 29.84 -43.40 52.09
N ARG A 690 30.67 -42.36 51.91
CA ARG A 690 31.09 -41.45 52.98
C ARG A 690 29.93 -40.59 53.48
N LEU A 691 29.09 -40.09 52.58
CA LEU A 691 27.90 -39.30 52.94
C LEU A 691 26.86 -40.14 53.69
N GLU A 692 26.65 -41.39 53.28
CA GLU A 692 25.76 -42.30 54.03
C GLU A 692 26.26 -42.53 55.46
N PHE A 693 27.56 -42.74 55.64
CA PHE A 693 28.18 -42.87 56.96
C PHE A 693 28.02 -41.58 57.79
N TYR A 694 28.15 -40.43 57.16
CA TYR A 694 27.96 -39.13 57.78
C TYR A 694 26.52 -38.91 58.25
N HIS A 695 25.52 -39.17 57.40
CA HIS A 695 24.10 -39.04 57.78
C HIS A 695 23.71 -39.99 58.91
N LYS A 696 24.26 -41.20 58.91
CA LYS A 696 24.10 -42.13 60.03
C LYS A 696 24.66 -41.55 61.34
N THR A 697 25.81 -40.88 61.27
CA THR A 697 26.47 -40.26 62.43
C THR A 697 25.68 -39.04 62.95
N ILE A 698 25.11 -38.21 62.05
CA ILE A 698 24.18 -37.13 62.44
C ILE A 698 22.92 -37.68 63.11
N ALA A 699 22.35 -38.77 62.60
CA ALA A 699 21.17 -39.38 63.21
C ALA A 699 21.46 -39.87 64.65
N GLN A 700 22.65 -40.42 64.90
CA GLN A 700 23.10 -40.79 66.25
C GLN A 700 23.27 -39.56 67.16
N PHE A 701 23.84 -38.47 66.63
CA PHE A 701 23.92 -37.18 67.33
C PHE A 701 22.51 -36.71 67.73
N ARG A 702 21.53 -36.69 66.82
CA ARG A 702 20.16 -36.25 67.15
C ARG A 702 19.46 -37.13 68.18
N ARG A 703 19.80 -38.43 68.27
CA ARG A 703 19.30 -39.37 69.29
C ARG A 703 19.98 -39.23 70.66
N LYS A 704 20.88 -38.26 70.83
CA LYS A 704 21.68 -38.05 72.05
C LYS A 704 22.69 -39.18 72.33
N GLU A 705 23.01 -39.99 71.32
CA GLU A 705 24.04 -41.07 71.38
C GLU A 705 25.44 -40.47 71.20
N TRP A 706 25.85 -39.58 72.11
CA TRP A 706 27.04 -38.74 71.96
C TRP A 706 28.35 -39.50 71.77
N ASP A 707 28.51 -40.64 72.43
CA ASP A 707 29.73 -41.45 72.33
C ASP A 707 29.88 -42.09 70.94
N LEU A 708 28.76 -42.58 70.38
CA LEU A 708 28.73 -43.17 69.04
C LEU A 708 28.94 -42.09 67.96
N ALA A 709 28.28 -40.93 68.12
CA ALA A 709 28.45 -39.80 67.21
C ALA A 709 29.88 -39.25 67.25
N GLU A 710 30.48 -39.10 68.43
CA GLU A 710 31.86 -38.62 68.57
C GLU A 710 32.87 -39.58 67.89
N GLN A 711 32.70 -40.89 68.05
CA GLN A 711 33.52 -41.88 67.37
C GLN A 711 33.35 -41.82 65.85
N GLY A 712 32.11 -41.68 65.36
CA GLY A 712 31.79 -41.53 63.94
C GLY A 712 32.46 -40.31 63.32
N PHE A 713 32.33 -39.13 63.93
CA PHE A 713 32.95 -37.90 63.44
C PHE A 713 34.50 -37.95 63.51
N LYS A 714 35.09 -38.50 64.57
CA LYS A 714 36.54 -38.71 64.66
C LYS A 714 37.06 -39.64 63.56
N LYS A 715 36.32 -40.71 63.24
CA LYS A 715 36.67 -41.64 62.15
C LYS A 715 36.60 -40.96 60.78
N MET A 716 35.68 -40.01 60.59
CA MET A 716 35.62 -39.21 59.37
C MET A 716 36.81 -38.25 59.27
N LEU A 717 37.17 -37.55 60.35
CA LEU A 717 38.32 -36.62 60.39
C LEU A 717 39.67 -37.33 60.19
N GLN A 718 39.78 -38.62 60.51
CA GLN A 718 40.99 -39.40 60.17
C GLN A 718 41.23 -39.52 58.66
N LYS A 719 40.15 -39.54 57.87
CA LYS A 719 40.21 -39.65 56.41
C LYS A 719 40.18 -38.30 55.71
N ASP A 720 39.55 -37.31 56.33
CA ASP A 720 39.44 -35.95 55.80
C ASP A 720 39.64 -34.95 56.96
N PRO A 721 40.91 -34.64 57.31
CA PRO A 721 41.22 -33.79 58.45
C PRO A 721 40.68 -32.36 58.33
N GLU A 722 40.28 -31.94 57.14
CA GLU A 722 39.82 -30.57 56.84
C GLU A 722 38.28 -30.44 56.85
N ASP A 723 37.53 -31.53 57.14
CA ASP A 723 36.06 -31.50 57.21
C ASP A 723 35.56 -30.76 58.46
N ARG A 724 35.57 -29.43 58.39
CA ARG A 724 35.14 -28.51 59.45
C ARG A 724 33.70 -28.77 59.92
N GLN A 725 32.83 -29.35 59.11
CA GLN A 725 31.47 -29.69 59.53
C GLN A 725 31.47 -30.78 60.61
N CYS A 726 32.36 -31.77 60.50
CA CYS A 726 32.56 -32.78 61.54
C CYS A 726 33.11 -32.14 62.83
N GLU A 727 34.01 -31.15 62.72
CA GLU A 727 34.56 -30.41 63.88
C GLU A 727 33.50 -29.57 64.61
N ILE A 728 32.58 -28.94 63.87
CA ILE A 728 31.44 -28.21 64.44
C ILE A 728 30.60 -29.15 65.32
N TYR A 729 30.25 -30.34 64.81
CA TYR A 729 29.50 -31.32 65.59
C TYR A 729 30.29 -31.86 66.79
N LEU A 730 31.59 -32.12 66.67
CA LEU A 730 32.43 -32.50 67.82
C LEU A 730 32.47 -31.41 68.90
N THR A 731 32.56 -30.14 68.48
CA THR A 731 32.53 -28.99 69.40
C THR A 731 31.18 -28.89 70.10
N ARG A 732 30.08 -29.13 69.36
CA ARG A 732 28.72 -29.18 69.93
C ARG A 732 28.55 -30.34 70.90
N ILE A 733 29.05 -31.54 70.61
CA ILE A 733 29.03 -32.68 71.56
C ILE A 733 29.75 -32.30 72.86
N ARG A 734 30.94 -31.67 72.77
CA ARG A 734 31.68 -31.20 73.95
C ARG A 734 30.88 -30.16 74.75
N ARG A 735 30.20 -29.24 74.07
CA ARG A 735 29.34 -28.23 74.70
C ARG A 735 28.11 -28.87 75.37
N PHE A 736 27.39 -29.74 74.67
CA PHE A 736 26.19 -30.40 75.19
C PHE A 736 26.48 -31.39 76.33
N ARG A 737 27.70 -31.95 76.41
CA ARG A 737 28.12 -32.69 77.60
C ARG A 737 28.34 -31.81 78.83
N LYS A 738 28.80 -30.56 78.64
CA LYS A 738 28.97 -29.58 79.73
C LYS A 738 27.66 -28.90 80.13
N THR A 739 26.77 -28.69 79.16
CA THR A 739 25.47 -28.04 79.34
C THR A 739 24.43 -28.81 78.51
N PRO A 740 23.78 -29.84 79.10
CA PRO A 740 22.81 -30.65 78.40
C PRO A 740 21.64 -29.81 77.87
N PRO A 741 21.15 -30.08 76.65
CA PRO A 741 19.97 -29.40 76.14
C PRO A 741 18.71 -29.83 76.94
N PRO A 742 17.62 -29.03 76.91
CA PRO A 742 16.34 -29.37 77.53
C PRO A 742 15.81 -30.78 77.16
N MET A 743 14.96 -31.38 78.00
CA MET A 743 14.45 -32.74 77.77
C MET A 743 13.69 -32.87 76.44
N ASP A 744 12.96 -31.82 76.05
CA ASP A 744 12.17 -31.65 74.83
C ASP A 744 12.99 -31.22 73.60
N TRP A 745 14.32 -31.19 73.70
CA TRP A 745 15.18 -30.83 72.58
C TRP A 745 15.04 -31.82 71.41
N ASN A 746 14.56 -31.29 70.28
CA ASN A 746 14.24 -32.00 69.04
C ASN A 746 15.41 -32.08 68.04
N GLY A 747 16.64 -31.82 68.48
CA GLY A 747 17.83 -31.85 67.61
C GLY A 747 18.12 -30.54 66.88
N THR A 748 17.41 -29.46 67.20
CA THR A 748 17.57 -28.14 66.57
C THR A 748 18.74 -27.34 67.14
N CYS A 749 19.40 -26.57 66.29
CA CYS A 749 20.34 -25.54 66.70
C CYS A 749 19.74 -24.16 66.44
N ARG A 750 19.60 -23.35 67.50
CA ARG A 750 19.44 -21.90 67.31
C ARG A 750 20.82 -21.31 67.03
N PRO A 751 21.02 -20.53 65.96
CA PRO A 751 22.25 -19.77 65.78
C PRO A 751 22.48 -18.91 67.04
N PRO A 752 23.73 -18.70 67.49
CA PRO A 752 23.99 -17.62 68.43
C PRO A 752 23.62 -16.30 67.75
N GLY A 753 22.76 -15.51 68.40
CA GLY A 753 22.54 -14.11 68.01
C GLY A 753 23.77 -13.25 68.27
#